data_AF-A0A1Y5MMF6-F1
#
_entry.id   AF-A0A1Y5MMF6-F1
#
_cell.length_a   1.000
_cell.length_b   1.000
_cell.length_c   1.000
_cell.angle_alpha   90.00
_cell.angle_beta   90.00
_cell.angle_gamma   90.00
#
_symmetry.space_group_name_H-M   'P 1'
#
loop_
_entity.id
_entity.type
_entity.pdbx_description
1 polymer ?
#
loop_
_entity_poly.entity_id
_entity_poly.type
_entity_poly.pdbx_seq_one_letter_code
_entity_poly.pdbx_strand_id
1 'polypeptide(L)'
;MVEMLRQELEKYQLFDNKLPKFLLDLSHSIPNSKVPERMKLTIAVSEFILFMSQFRRHILHWNTSLIPINAITFCITGSGVGKDSSINIMRKNYKLGYDHINAIREEKAVARAIAKAKDRNQAKPSSPETYSKFYEAPTPLFASPSTNEGYIAYLNGIEEDGIGAGFLTSSEIGSELLVSPVITSNFQLISEMYDEGKKEVKVIKDKDKQSKAIKNLAVSALFVGSPDNILFDTEVKKKFKMEFSSKLARRSFFNYSPILPPAKEYLSIKDLLAEKITLEDEAKKIITEYESIFLGIAQREISKLGTPLNVSNEVRSLFTLYKEYNEATAETIKKQYPISKIVRSHLQWKALKLSGAIALFRGKDTIEAEDYVDACKFCELLDEDMRNFEIELVKEPYELFVGLVQQLLEDNKCFVNIHLLKKLGYIQGSSGIANKLKELATLAGSYDESGIYRALENGIEYTKIIKTNALGVSYLACSGSKEERAKKCSSGFTYAETDFKALGDMLTKDYAYSPFRFKNGVRSKASVDSGAKWICLDIDKSLFTDEQTHEILANFNHHIVRTSDPTNAYKFRVLLELDSFVDLDEKTYKAFIKSICEYLSLDADILPKSQIFYSYSDRNILSVTNKSCIEVREHLLQANDEAKAPQVVSTLNEAQKQALLSSPLDTFNYAFNARDGEGSVSLIRAAKHARDLGMSTEEIISLMNEINEYWEVPMESKRFENTIINQIRNWK
;
A
#
# COMPACT_ATOMS: atom_id res chain seq x y z
N MET A 1 14.14 -23.35 21.11
CA MET A 1 12.77 -23.88 21.27
C MET A 1 12.01 -23.91 19.94
N VAL A 2 11.72 -22.76 19.30
CA VAL A 2 11.04 -22.72 17.96
C VAL A 2 11.69 -23.66 16.95
N GLU A 3 13.01 -23.58 16.80
CA GLU A 3 13.77 -24.42 15.86
C GLU A 3 13.64 -25.92 16.15
N MET A 4 13.69 -26.33 17.42
CA MET A 4 13.50 -27.74 17.80
C MET A 4 12.09 -28.24 17.47
N LEU A 5 11.07 -27.41 17.75
CA LEU A 5 9.68 -27.74 17.45
C LEU A 5 9.46 -27.85 15.93
N ARG A 6 10.08 -26.94 15.17
CA ARG A 6 10.07 -26.97 13.70
C ARG A 6 10.69 -28.27 13.15
N GLN A 7 11.87 -28.64 13.63
CA GLN A 7 12.55 -29.88 13.20
C GLN A 7 11.73 -31.13 13.48
N GLU A 8 11.01 -31.19 14.60
CA GLU A 8 10.08 -32.31 14.87
C GLU A 8 8.90 -32.33 13.89
N LEU A 9 8.33 -31.17 13.54
CA LEU A 9 7.25 -31.07 12.54
C LEU A 9 7.73 -31.38 11.11
N GLU A 10 8.99 -31.09 10.79
CA GLU A 10 9.60 -31.43 9.49
C GLU A 10 9.67 -32.93 9.23
N LYS A 11 9.78 -33.77 10.28
CA LYS A 11 9.70 -35.23 10.16
C LYS A 11 8.36 -35.71 9.58
N TYR A 12 7.30 -34.92 9.78
CA TYR A 12 5.96 -35.15 9.22
C TYR A 12 5.75 -34.48 7.86
N GLN A 13 6.78 -33.84 7.28
CA GLN A 13 6.69 -33.08 6.02
C GLN A 13 5.64 -31.95 6.07
N LEU A 14 5.40 -31.38 7.26
CA LEU A 14 4.36 -30.38 7.46
C LEU A 14 4.62 -29.06 6.72
N PHE A 15 5.88 -28.72 6.49
CA PHE A 15 6.29 -27.52 5.75
C PHE A 15 6.62 -27.79 4.27
N ASP A 16 6.27 -28.97 3.73
CA ASP A 16 6.32 -29.20 2.28
C ASP A 16 5.18 -28.40 1.60
N ASN A 17 5.51 -27.68 0.53
CA ASN A 17 4.56 -26.87 -0.23
C ASN A 17 3.60 -27.70 -1.10
N LYS A 18 3.64 -29.03 -1.03
CA LYS A 18 2.76 -29.93 -1.77
C LYS A 18 1.42 -30.12 -1.05
N LEU A 19 0.42 -29.38 -1.51
CA LEU A 19 -0.98 -29.59 -1.12
C LEU A 19 -1.56 -30.88 -1.74
N PRO A 20 -2.61 -31.46 -1.12
CA PRO A 20 -3.35 -32.57 -1.71
C PRO A 20 -3.85 -32.27 -3.12
N LYS A 21 -3.71 -33.25 -4.02
CA LYS A 21 -4.14 -33.13 -5.43
C LYS A 21 -5.57 -32.59 -5.56
N PHE A 22 -6.49 -33.06 -4.71
CA PHE A 22 -7.89 -32.66 -4.83
C PHE A 22 -8.13 -31.18 -4.55
N LEU A 23 -7.36 -30.54 -3.66
CA LEU A 23 -7.46 -29.10 -3.41
C LEU A 23 -6.93 -28.29 -4.60
N LEU A 24 -5.85 -28.77 -5.23
CA LEU A 24 -5.28 -28.19 -6.45
C LEU A 24 -6.25 -28.34 -7.63
N ASP A 25 -6.85 -29.52 -7.81
CA ASP A 25 -7.85 -29.72 -8.86
C ASP A 25 -9.04 -28.77 -8.65
N LEU A 26 -9.58 -28.67 -7.43
CA LEU A 26 -10.66 -27.74 -7.13
C LEU A 26 -10.28 -26.29 -7.41
N SER A 27 -9.07 -25.85 -7.08
CA SER A 27 -8.63 -24.48 -7.42
C SER A 27 -8.56 -24.27 -8.94
N HIS A 28 -8.11 -25.27 -9.69
CA HIS A 28 -8.09 -25.26 -11.16
C HIS A 28 -9.47 -25.32 -11.81
N SER A 29 -10.52 -25.65 -11.06
CA SER A 29 -11.89 -25.51 -11.54
C SER A 29 -12.27 -24.05 -11.83
N ILE A 30 -11.48 -23.05 -11.38
CA ILE A 30 -11.67 -21.62 -11.65
C ILE A 30 -10.77 -21.21 -12.84
N PRO A 31 -11.30 -21.15 -14.09
CA PRO A 31 -10.55 -20.88 -15.30
C PRO A 31 -10.30 -19.37 -15.52
N ASN A 32 -9.80 -18.68 -14.50
CA ASN A 32 -9.48 -17.26 -14.57
C ASN A 32 -8.05 -17.02 -14.10
N SER A 33 -7.16 -16.69 -15.03
CA SER A 33 -5.74 -16.38 -14.75
C SER A 33 -5.54 -15.05 -14.04
N LYS A 34 -6.56 -14.17 -13.98
CA LYS A 34 -6.52 -12.93 -13.21
C LYS A 34 -6.77 -13.14 -11.71
N VAL A 35 -7.28 -14.31 -11.32
CA VAL A 35 -7.53 -14.65 -9.91
C VAL A 35 -6.23 -15.23 -9.32
N PRO A 36 -5.68 -14.64 -8.23
CA PRO A 36 -4.49 -15.18 -7.58
C PRO A 36 -4.69 -16.64 -7.13
N GLU A 37 -3.67 -17.48 -7.30
CA GLU A 37 -3.78 -18.92 -6.98
C GLU A 37 -4.13 -19.17 -5.50
N ARG A 38 -3.53 -18.40 -4.58
CA ARG A 38 -3.85 -18.47 -3.14
C ARG A 38 -5.33 -18.17 -2.87
N MET A 39 -5.94 -17.24 -3.62
CA MET A 39 -7.35 -16.93 -3.50
C MET A 39 -8.22 -18.10 -4.00
N LYS A 40 -7.85 -18.72 -5.13
CA LYS A 40 -8.57 -19.91 -5.64
C LYS A 40 -8.54 -21.05 -4.63
N LEU A 41 -7.38 -21.34 -4.06
CA LEU A 41 -7.21 -22.36 -3.01
C LEU A 41 -8.01 -22.03 -1.75
N THR A 42 -8.05 -20.76 -1.34
CA THR A 42 -8.82 -20.32 -0.17
C THR A 42 -10.32 -20.49 -0.38
N ILE A 43 -10.83 -20.14 -1.57
CA ILE A 43 -12.22 -20.39 -1.95
C ILE A 43 -12.52 -21.89 -1.99
N ALA A 44 -11.61 -22.70 -2.56
CA ALA A 44 -11.74 -24.15 -2.63
C ALA A 44 -11.88 -24.76 -1.24
N VAL A 45 -11.00 -24.41 -0.30
CA VAL A 45 -11.06 -24.89 1.09
C VAL A 45 -12.33 -24.43 1.81
N SER A 46 -12.74 -23.18 1.60
CA SER A 46 -13.95 -22.62 2.24
C SER A 46 -15.21 -23.39 1.83
N GLU A 47 -15.43 -23.57 0.53
CA GLU A 47 -16.60 -24.30 0.01
C GLU A 47 -16.51 -25.81 0.28
N PHE A 48 -15.29 -26.39 0.29
CA PHE A 48 -15.07 -27.79 0.67
C PHE A 48 -15.48 -28.07 2.12
N ILE A 49 -15.03 -27.24 3.07
CA ILE A 49 -15.42 -27.35 4.48
C ILE A 49 -16.94 -27.14 4.62
N LEU A 50 -17.52 -26.17 3.91
CA LEU A 50 -18.96 -25.93 3.92
C LEU A 50 -19.75 -27.14 3.44
N PHE A 51 -19.34 -27.79 2.35
CA PHE A 51 -19.99 -29.00 1.85
C PHE A 51 -19.92 -30.14 2.87
N MET A 52 -18.73 -30.39 3.45
CA MET A 52 -18.55 -31.44 4.45
C MET A 52 -19.35 -31.19 5.73
N SER A 53 -19.55 -29.92 6.09
CA SER A 53 -20.31 -29.54 7.29
C SER A 53 -21.78 -29.95 7.24
N GLN A 54 -22.35 -30.15 6.04
CA GLN A 54 -23.78 -30.49 5.86
C GLN A 54 -24.17 -31.83 6.53
N PHE A 55 -23.21 -32.75 6.68
CA PHE A 55 -23.42 -34.09 7.23
C PHE A 55 -23.38 -34.15 8.77
N ARG A 56 -23.05 -33.04 9.45
CA ARG A 56 -22.96 -32.95 10.93
C ARG A 56 -22.07 -34.02 11.57
N ARG A 57 -21.04 -34.47 10.85
CA ARG A 57 -20.00 -35.39 11.33
C ARG A 57 -19.01 -34.61 12.22
N HIS A 58 -19.43 -34.20 13.42
CA HIS A 58 -18.60 -33.41 14.32
C HIS A 58 -17.37 -34.19 14.79
N ILE A 59 -16.27 -33.50 15.06
CA ILE A 59 -15.04 -34.10 15.57
C ILE A 59 -15.23 -34.35 17.07
N LEU A 60 -15.15 -35.62 17.49
CA LEU A 60 -15.08 -36.00 18.90
C LEU A 60 -13.68 -35.72 19.41
N HIS A 61 -13.51 -34.57 20.04
CA HIS A 61 -12.23 -34.16 20.59
C HIS A 61 -11.90 -35.01 21.84
N TRP A 62 -10.60 -35.21 22.12
CA TRP A 62 -10.14 -36.05 23.24
C TRP A 62 -10.52 -35.52 24.63
N ASN A 63 -11.08 -34.31 24.73
CA ASN A 63 -11.69 -33.78 25.96
C ASN A 63 -13.21 -34.03 26.05
N THR A 64 -13.78 -34.84 25.15
CA THR A 64 -15.21 -35.17 25.00
C THR A 64 -16.10 -34.10 24.37
N SER A 65 -15.58 -32.91 24.04
CA SER A 65 -16.33 -31.91 23.27
C SER A 65 -16.55 -32.35 21.83
N LEU A 66 -17.70 -31.97 21.27
CA LEU A 66 -17.98 -32.08 19.84
C LEU A 66 -17.61 -30.78 19.14
N ILE A 67 -16.62 -30.84 18.26
CA ILE A 67 -16.12 -29.69 17.51
C ILE A 67 -16.69 -29.74 16.08
N PRO A 68 -17.43 -28.74 15.62
CA PRO A 68 -17.96 -28.72 14.26
C PRO A 68 -16.86 -28.54 13.21
N ILE A 69 -17.06 -29.22 12.08
CA ILE A 69 -16.33 -28.94 10.83
C ILE A 69 -16.96 -27.69 10.23
N ASN A 70 -16.31 -26.55 10.39
CA ASN A 70 -16.71 -25.26 9.83
C ASN A 70 -15.49 -24.35 9.63
N ALA A 71 -15.69 -23.30 8.83
CA ALA A 71 -14.65 -22.31 8.55
C ALA A 71 -15.24 -20.91 8.53
N ILE A 72 -14.53 -19.95 9.10
CA ILE A 72 -14.71 -18.52 8.82
C ILE A 72 -13.56 -18.12 7.91
N THR A 73 -13.86 -17.55 6.74
CA THR A 73 -12.87 -17.28 5.70
C THR A 73 -12.96 -15.83 5.27
N PHE A 74 -11.82 -15.15 5.17
CA PHE A 74 -11.69 -13.82 4.59
C PHE A 74 -10.80 -13.89 3.36
N CYS A 75 -11.30 -13.40 2.22
CA CYS A 75 -10.56 -13.24 0.98
C CYS A 75 -10.47 -11.75 0.63
N ILE A 76 -9.32 -11.13 0.92
CA ILE A 76 -9.05 -9.72 0.63
C ILE A 76 -8.13 -9.62 -0.58
N THR A 77 -8.69 -9.15 -1.69
CA THR A 77 -8.01 -9.10 -3.00
C THR A 77 -8.42 -7.86 -3.78
N GLY A 78 -7.63 -7.43 -4.77
CA GLY A 78 -7.96 -6.30 -5.63
C GLY A 78 -9.40 -6.34 -6.20
N SER A 79 -9.99 -5.17 -6.42
CA SER A 79 -11.34 -5.04 -7.00
C SER A 79 -11.35 -5.56 -8.45
N GLY A 80 -12.50 -6.07 -8.92
CA GLY A 80 -12.66 -6.48 -10.33
C GLY A 80 -12.04 -7.82 -10.75
N VAL A 81 -11.50 -8.63 -9.83
CA VAL A 81 -10.83 -9.91 -10.16
C VAL A 81 -11.78 -11.09 -10.46
N GLY A 82 -13.10 -10.90 -10.39
CA GLY A 82 -14.07 -11.99 -10.61
C GLY A 82 -14.29 -12.87 -9.37
N LYS A 83 -14.47 -12.24 -8.20
CA LYS A 83 -14.63 -12.92 -6.90
C LYS A 83 -15.92 -13.76 -6.87
N ASP A 84 -17.05 -13.15 -7.19
CA ASP A 84 -18.36 -13.82 -7.20
C ASP A 84 -18.43 -14.94 -8.25
N SER A 85 -17.88 -14.69 -9.45
CA SER A 85 -17.79 -15.73 -10.48
C SER A 85 -16.97 -16.93 -10.02
N SER A 86 -15.88 -16.70 -9.26
CA SER A 86 -15.03 -17.78 -8.74
C SER A 86 -15.79 -18.65 -7.73
N ILE A 87 -16.56 -18.05 -6.82
CA ILE A 87 -17.41 -18.78 -5.86
C ILE A 87 -18.49 -19.57 -6.60
N ASN A 88 -19.16 -18.95 -7.56
CA ASN A 88 -20.22 -19.61 -8.33
C ASN A 88 -19.69 -20.78 -9.16
N ILE A 89 -18.49 -20.66 -9.73
CA ILE A 89 -17.82 -21.76 -10.44
C ILE A 89 -17.42 -22.87 -9.47
N MET A 90 -16.82 -22.53 -8.32
CA MET A 90 -16.45 -23.50 -7.29
C MET A 90 -17.66 -24.34 -6.83
N ARG A 91 -18.83 -23.70 -6.65
CA ARG A 91 -20.06 -24.38 -6.24
C ARG A 91 -20.57 -25.41 -7.25
N LYS A 92 -20.22 -25.29 -8.53
CA LYS A 92 -20.61 -26.28 -9.55
C LYS A 92 -20.05 -27.66 -9.24
N ASN A 93 -18.82 -27.75 -8.70
CA ASN A 93 -18.21 -29.02 -8.29
C ASN A 93 -19.10 -29.80 -7.29
N TYR A 94 -19.96 -29.13 -6.52
CA TYR A 94 -20.77 -29.74 -5.47
C TYR A 94 -22.23 -29.93 -5.85
N LYS A 95 -22.63 -29.56 -7.09
CA LYS A 95 -24.03 -29.43 -7.48
C LYS A 95 -24.82 -30.71 -7.23
N LEU A 96 -24.36 -31.85 -7.76
CA LEU A 96 -25.05 -33.14 -7.61
C LEU A 96 -25.13 -33.58 -6.13
N GLY A 97 -24.09 -33.28 -5.34
CA GLY A 97 -24.11 -33.53 -3.89
C GLY A 97 -25.17 -32.70 -3.17
N TYR A 98 -25.28 -31.40 -3.46
CA TYR A 98 -26.31 -30.54 -2.88
C TYR A 98 -27.72 -30.91 -3.36
N ASP A 99 -27.90 -31.27 -4.64
CA ASP A 99 -29.17 -31.75 -5.16
C ASP A 99 -29.63 -33.00 -4.38
N HIS A 100 -28.70 -33.94 -4.13
CA HIS A 100 -29.00 -35.14 -3.33
C HIS A 100 -29.35 -34.81 -1.88
N ILE A 101 -28.60 -33.90 -1.24
CA ILE A 101 -28.90 -33.42 0.13
C ILE A 101 -30.30 -32.81 0.18
N ASN A 102 -30.67 -31.97 -0.79
CA ASN A 102 -31.99 -31.33 -0.81
C ASN A 102 -33.12 -32.32 -1.07
N ALA A 103 -32.93 -33.32 -1.95
CA ALA A 103 -33.93 -34.38 -2.15
C ALA A 103 -34.26 -35.11 -0.83
N ILE A 104 -33.23 -35.47 -0.05
CA ILE A 104 -33.42 -36.09 1.28
C ILE A 104 -34.12 -35.15 2.26
N ARG A 105 -33.88 -33.83 2.17
CA ARG A 105 -34.55 -32.82 3.01
C ARG A 105 -36.03 -32.69 2.67
N GLU A 106 -36.36 -32.71 1.38
CA GLU A 106 -37.74 -32.69 0.89
C GLU A 106 -38.49 -33.95 1.33
N GLU A 107 -37.88 -35.13 1.22
CA GLU A 107 -38.45 -36.38 1.72
C GLU A 107 -38.76 -36.31 3.22
N LYS A 108 -37.83 -35.76 4.03
CA LYS A 108 -38.06 -35.53 5.46
C LYS A 108 -39.18 -34.53 5.73
N ALA A 109 -39.27 -33.45 4.96
CA ALA A 109 -40.35 -32.47 5.09
C ALA A 109 -41.72 -33.08 4.77
N VAL A 110 -41.82 -33.90 3.71
CA VAL A 110 -43.03 -34.66 3.39
C VAL A 110 -43.38 -35.62 4.53
N ALA A 111 -42.42 -36.36 5.07
CA ALA A 111 -42.64 -37.27 6.20
C ALA A 111 -43.18 -36.54 7.44
N ARG A 112 -42.63 -35.36 7.77
CA ARG A 112 -43.15 -34.50 8.86
C ARG A 112 -44.57 -34.00 8.58
N ALA A 113 -44.87 -33.61 7.35
CA ALA A 113 -46.21 -33.17 6.95
C ALA A 113 -47.25 -34.30 7.10
N ILE A 114 -46.89 -35.52 6.68
CA ILE A 114 -47.72 -36.72 6.86
C ILE A 114 -47.93 -37.02 8.35
N ALA A 115 -46.89 -36.89 9.18
CA ALA A 115 -47.01 -37.07 10.63
C ALA A 115 -47.95 -36.02 11.26
N LYS A 116 -47.78 -34.72 10.93
CA LYS A 116 -48.69 -33.65 11.38
C LYS A 116 -50.15 -33.91 10.93
N ALA A 117 -50.36 -34.40 9.72
CA ALA A 117 -51.69 -34.74 9.21
C ALA A 117 -52.33 -35.90 10.00
N LYS A 118 -51.53 -36.92 10.37
CA LYS A 118 -51.96 -38.02 11.26
C LYS A 118 -52.33 -37.50 12.64
N ASP A 119 -51.49 -36.66 13.25
CA ASP A 119 -51.72 -36.10 14.58
C ASP A 119 -52.98 -35.22 14.65
N ARG A 120 -53.37 -34.61 13.52
CA ARG A 120 -54.62 -33.84 13.38
C ARG A 120 -55.81 -34.66 12.89
N ASN A 121 -55.74 -35.99 12.93
CA ASN A 121 -56.81 -36.92 12.56
C ASN A 121 -57.40 -36.68 11.16
N GLN A 122 -56.57 -36.29 10.19
CA GLN A 122 -57.04 -36.09 8.81
C GLN A 122 -57.22 -37.43 8.08
N ALA A 123 -58.28 -37.55 7.27
CA ALA A 123 -58.48 -38.72 6.43
C ALA A 123 -57.41 -38.81 5.32
N LYS A 124 -56.92 -40.03 5.03
CA LYS A 124 -55.85 -40.31 4.04
C LYS A 124 -54.62 -39.38 4.24
N PRO A 125 -53.96 -39.41 5.41
CA PRO A 125 -52.91 -38.45 5.75
C PRO A 125 -51.64 -38.55 4.89
N SER A 126 -51.44 -39.66 4.17
CA SER A 126 -50.35 -39.86 3.21
C SER A 126 -50.68 -39.40 1.78
N SER A 127 -51.91 -38.97 1.49
CA SER A 127 -52.28 -38.48 0.16
C SER A 127 -51.75 -37.06 -0.08
N PRO A 128 -51.24 -36.74 -1.29
CA PRO A 128 -50.77 -35.39 -1.65
C PRO A 128 -51.76 -34.27 -1.32
N GLU A 129 -53.05 -34.52 -1.51
CA GLU A 129 -54.11 -33.55 -1.24
C GLU A 129 -54.25 -33.23 0.26
N THR A 130 -53.91 -34.18 1.13
CA THR A 130 -54.02 -34.02 2.58
C THR A 130 -52.73 -33.48 3.20
N TYR A 131 -51.56 -34.09 2.93
CA TYR A 131 -50.33 -33.67 3.61
C TYR A 131 -49.82 -32.31 3.12
N SER A 132 -50.13 -31.90 1.88
CA SER A 132 -49.71 -30.59 1.35
C SER A 132 -50.20 -29.41 2.19
N LYS A 133 -51.33 -29.57 2.91
CA LYS A 133 -51.86 -28.56 3.86
C LYS A 133 -50.98 -28.33 5.09
N PHE A 134 -50.08 -29.28 5.37
CA PHE A 134 -49.14 -29.26 6.50
C PHE A 134 -47.68 -29.23 6.04
N TYR A 135 -47.46 -29.17 4.72
CA TYR A 135 -46.13 -29.17 4.15
C TYR A 135 -45.48 -27.81 4.36
N GLU A 136 -44.31 -27.85 4.99
CA GLU A 136 -43.41 -26.71 5.14
C GLU A 136 -42.14 -27.09 4.37
N ALA A 137 -41.81 -26.29 3.36
CA ALA A 137 -40.62 -26.53 2.57
C ALA A 137 -39.35 -26.48 3.46
N PRO A 138 -38.33 -27.31 3.20
CA PRO A 138 -37.07 -27.23 3.92
C PRO A 138 -36.47 -25.82 3.87
N THR A 139 -35.81 -25.43 4.95
CA THR A 139 -35.11 -24.14 5.00
C THR A 139 -34.02 -24.11 3.91
N PRO A 140 -33.83 -23.05 3.11
CA PRO A 140 -32.78 -23.06 2.09
C PRO A 140 -31.38 -23.30 2.68
N LEU A 141 -30.51 -24.11 2.05
CA LEU A 141 -29.13 -24.31 2.56
C LEU A 141 -28.27 -23.03 2.48
N PHE A 142 -28.64 -22.11 1.60
CA PHE A 142 -27.98 -20.83 1.42
C PHE A 142 -29.00 -19.72 1.67
N ALA A 143 -28.65 -18.79 2.54
CA ALA A 143 -29.46 -17.62 2.85
C ALA A 143 -28.60 -16.35 2.80
N SER A 144 -29.23 -15.24 2.42
CA SER A 144 -28.60 -13.92 2.51
C SER A 144 -28.48 -13.49 3.97
N PRO A 145 -27.49 -12.64 4.30
CA PRO A 145 -27.40 -12.03 5.63
C PRO A 145 -28.73 -11.36 6.03
N SER A 146 -29.18 -11.62 7.26
CA SER A 146 -30.37 -10.99 7.85
C SER A 146 -30.05 -10.51 9.26
N THR A 147 -31.01 -9.86 9.93
CA THR A 147 -30.87 -9.47 11.34
C THR A 147 -30.46 -10.68 12.19
N ASN A 148 -29.85 -10.45 13.35
CA ASN A 148 -29.39 -11.53 14.22
C ASN A 148 -30.53 -12.50 14.58
N GLU A 149 -31.73 -11.97 14.88
CA GLU A 149 -32.93 -12.75 15.16
C GLU A 149 -33.39 -13.58 13.95
N GLY A 150 -33.38 -12.97 12.76
CA GLY A 150 -33.72 -13.66 11.51
C GLY A 150 -32.72 -14.79 11.19
N TYR A 151 -31.43 -14.54 11.43
CA TYR A 151 -30.39 -15.53 11.18
C TYR A 151 -30.43 -16.67 12.20
N ILE A 152 -30.73 -16.40 13.48
CA ILE A 152 -30.97 -17.46 14.47
C ILE A 152 -32.20 -18.31 14.08
N ALA A 153 -33.29 -17.69 13.63
CA ALA A 153 -34.47 -18.42 13.16
C ALA A 153 -34.15 -19.32 11.95
N TYR A 154 -33.35 -18.81 11.02
CA TYR A 154 -32.81 -19.61 9.91
C TYR A 154 -32.00 -20.82 10.40
N LEU A 155 -31.10 -20.64 11.36
CA LEU A 155 -30.31 -21.72 11.93
C LEU A 155 -31.17 -22.75 12.67
N ASN A 156 -32.21 -22.33 13.40
CA ASN A 156 -33.17 -23.26 14.00
C ASN A 156 -33.93 -24.07 12.94
N GLY A 157 -34.31 -23.46 11.82
CA GLY A 157 -34.96 -24.16 10.70
C GLY A 157 -34.04 -25.22 10.06
N ILE A 158 -32.76 -24.89 9.85
CA ILE A 158 -31.75 -25.86 9.39
C ILE A 158 -31.59 -27.00 10.39
N GLU A 159 -31.53 -26.69 11.69
CA GLU A 159 -31.42 -27.68 12.75
C GLU A 159 -32.60 -28.67 12.73
N GLU A 160 -33.83 -28.16 12.61
CA GLU A 160 -35.09 -28.91 12.51
C GLU A 160 -35.18 -29.80 11.27
N ASP A 161 -34.58 -29.39 10.15
CA ASP A 161 -34.47 -30.22 8.95
C ASP A 161 -33.57 -31.46 9.16
N GLY A 162 -32.74 -31.44 10.21
CA GLY A 162 -31.92 -32.57 10.65
C GLY A 162 -30.67 -32.84 9.81
N ILE A 163 -30.56 -32.22 8.63
CA ILE A 163 -29.39 -32.27 7.74
C ILE A 163 -29.13 -30.86 7.21
N GLY A 164 -27.86 -30.54 7.04
CA GLY A 164 -27.40 -29.23 6.58
C GLY A 164 -26.68 -28.45 7.68
N ALA A 165 -26.00 -27.39 7.25
CA ALA A 165 -25.20 -26.48 8.07
C ALA A 165 -25.52 -25.02 7.77
N GLY A 166 -25.24 -24.15 8.73
CA GLY A 166 -25.39 -22.70 8.56
C GLY A 166 -24.28 -22.12 7.70
N PHE A 167 -24.63 -21.11 6.89
CA PHE A 167 -23.66 -20.37 6.10
C PHE A 167 -23.97 -18.87 6.12
N LEU A 168 -22.93 -18.05 6.12
CA LEU A 168 -23.02 -16.60 5.98
C LEU A 168 -22.01 -16.13 4.92
N THR A 169 -22.44 -15.34 3.96
CA THR A 169 -21.54 -14.83 2.93
C THR A 169 -21.73 -13.34 2.70
N SER A 170 -20.64 -12.65 2.43
CA SER A 170 -20.63 -11.27 1.92
C SER A 170 -19.63 -11.16 0.78
N SER A 171 -20.05 -10.61 -0.35
CA SER A 171 -19.16 -10.35 -1.49
C SER A 171 -18.41 -9.02 -1.37
N GLU A 172 -18.82 -8.14 -0.45
CA GLU A 172 -18.22 -6.81 -0.27
C GLU A 172 -18.26 -6.34 1.20
N ILE A 173 -17.41 -6.95 2.02
CA ILE A 173 -17.45 -6.74 3.48
C ILE A 173 -17.14 -5.30 3.91
N GLY A 174 -16.32 -4.56 3.15
CA GLY A 174 -16.01 -3.16 3.44
C GLY A 174 -17.26 -2.27 3.37
N SER A 175 -18.08 -2.44 2.33
CA SER A 175 -19.35 -1.72 2.16
C SER A 175 -20.35 -2.09 3.25
N GLU A 176 -20.45 -3.38 3.61
CA GLU A 176 -21.35 -3.82 4.67
C GLU A 176 -20.98 -3.25 6.05
N LEU A 177 -19.69 -3.17 6.37
CA LEU A 177 -19.20 -2.57 7.62
C LEU A 177 -19.50 -1.06 7.71
N LEU A 178 -19.52 -0.37 6.58
CA LEU A 178 -19.86 1.05 6.54
C LEU A 178 -21.36 1.26 6.81
N VAL A 179 -22.23 0.50 6.13
CA VAL A 179 -23.66 0.80 6.00
C VAL A 179 -24.54 0.02 6.99
N SER A 180 -24.13 -1.17 7.45
CA SER A 180 -25.04 -2.12 8.09
C SER A 180 -24.67 -2.49 9.53
N PRO A 181 -25.49 -2.18 10.55
CA PRO A 181 -25.28 -2.70 11.91
C PRO A 181 -25.53 -4.22 12.02
N VAL A 182 -26.11 -4.82 10.97
CA VAL A 182 -26.42 -6.26 10.92
C VAL A 182 -25.15 -7.10 10.86
N ILE A 183 -24.16 -6.71 10.04
CA ILE A 183 -22.97 -7.54 9.82
C ILE A 183 -22.13 -7.68 11.10
N THR A 184 -21.98 -6.58 11.85
CA THR A 184 -21.31 -6.57 13.15
C THR A 184 -21.99 -7.48 14.17
N SER A 185 -23.32 -7.52 14.16
CA SER A 185 -24.10 -8.41 15.04
C SER A 185 -23.93 -9.88 14.63
N ASN A 186 -23.87 -10.15 13.32
CA ASN A 186 -23.63 -11.50 12.80
C ASN A 186 -22.20 -11.97 13.06
N PHE A 187 -21.20 -11.10 13.02
CA PHE A 187 -19.83 -11.40 13.44
C PHE A 187 -19.75 -11.90 14.88
N GLN A 188 -20.50 -11.27 15.80
CA GLN A 188 -20.61 -11.77 17.16
C GLN A 188 -21.22 -13.17 17.18
N LEU A 189 -22.36 -13.39 16.50
CA LEU A 189 -23.03 -14.70 16.50
C LEU A 189 -22.14 -15.81 15.94
N ILE A 190 -21.53 -15.62 14.77
CA ILE A 190 -20.68 -16.65 14.16
C ILE A 190 -19.43 -16.91 15.00
N SER A 191 -18.91 -15.90 15.72
CA SER A 191 -17.75 -16.08 16.61
C SER A 191 -18.07 -16.98 17.81
N GLU A 192 -19.29 -16.88 18.36
CA GLU A 192 -19.76 -17.73 19.45
C GLU A 192 -20.06 -19.15 18.95
N MET A 193 -20.66 -19.26 17.77
CA MET A 193 -21.00 -20.54 17.15
C MET A 193 -19.78 -21.31 16.65
N TYR A 194 -18.67 -20.64 16.32
CA TYR A 194 -17.55 -21.29 15.65
C TYR A 194 -16.99 -22.48 16.45
N ASP A 195 -16.76 -22.32 17.75
CA ASP A 195 -15.96 -23.26 18.54
C ASP A 195 -16.68 -24.60 18.77
N GLU A 196 -17.94 -24.57 19.24
CA GLU A 196 -18.74 -25.78 19.55
C GLU A 196 -20.09 -25.84 18.82
N GLY A 197 -20.43 -24.87 17.98
CA GLY A 197 -21.72 -24.84 17.28
C GLY A 197 -22.91 -24.57 18.19
N LYS A 198 -22.71 -23.81 19.28
CA LYS A 198 -23.72 -23.60 20.32
C LYS A 198 -24.10 -22.15 20.49
N LYS A 199 -25.40 -21.89 20.67
CA LYS A 199 -25.94 -20.60 21.07
C LYS A 199 -27.05 -20.78 22.09
N GLU A 200 -26.85 -20.17 23.26
CA GLU A 200 -27.88 -20.11 24.30
C GLU A 200 -29.04 -19.19 23.89
N VAL A 201 -30.24 -19.53 24.36
CA VAL A 201 -31.45 -18.74 24.11
C VAL A 201 -31.36 -17.41 24.82
N LYS A 202 -31.61 -16.32 24.09
CA LYS A 202 -31.90 -15.03 24.71
C LYS A 202 -33.35 -15.03 25.18
N VAL A 203 -33.56 -14.88 26.48
CA VAL A 203 -34.90 -14.77 27.06
C VAL A 203 -35.52 -13.43 26.65
N ILE A 204 -36.67 -13.46 25.99
CA ILE A 204 -37.44 -12.26 25.61
C ILE A 204 -38.82 -12.27 26.27
N LYS A 205 -39.44 -11.08 26.36
CA LYS A 205 -40.76 -10.93 27.02
C LYS A 205 -41.88 -11.65 26.26
N ASP A 206 -41.81 -11.66 24.93
CA ASP A 206 -42.77 -12.30 24.04
C ASP A 206 -42.34 -13.75 23.78
N LYS A 207 -42.89 -14.69 24.57
CA LYS A 207 -42.47 -16.11 24.55
C LYS A 207 -42.72 -16.79 23.21
N ASP A 208 -43.72 -16.35 22.45
CA ASP A 208 -44.12 -16.96 21.17
C ASP A 208 -43.14 -16.62 20.03
N LYS A 209 -42.34 -15.55 20.19
CA LYS A 209 -41.31 -15.14 19.23
C LYS A 209 -39.89 -15.56 19.63
N GLN A 210 -39.76 -16.34 20.70
CA GLN A 210 -38.45 -16.72 21.22
C GLN A 210 -37.82 -17.83 20.37
N SER A 211 -36.64 -17.56 19.81
CA SER A 211 -35.84 -18.56 19.11
C SER A 211 -35.36 -19.68 20.05
N LYS A 212 -35.08 -20.86 19.50
CA LYS A 212 -34.60 -22.03 20.25
C LYS A 212 -33.08 -21.98 20.42
N ALA A 213 -32.58 -22.69 21.44
CA ALA A 213 -31.14 -22.89 21.62
C ALA A 213 -30.61 -23.64 20.40
N ILE A 214 -29.45 -23.24 19.90
CA ILE A 214 -28.76 -23.98 18.84
C ILE A 214 -27.73 -24.89 19.51
N LYS A 215 -27.72 -26.17 19.17
CA LYS A 215 -26.77 -27.14 19.75
C LYS A 215 -26.02 -27.89 18.66
N ASN A 216 -24.70 -27.81 18.71
CA ASN A 216 -23.79 -28.52 17.81
C ASN A 216 -24.12 -28.29 16.32
N LEU A 217 -24.53 -27.08 15.90
CA LEU A 217 -24.72 -26.77 14.49
C LEU A 217 -23.44 -26.18 13.91
N ALA A 218 -22.92 -26.79 12.84
CA ALA A 218 -21.82 -26.20 12.10
C ALA A 218 -22.29 -24.93 11.38
N VAL A 219 -21.56 -23.83 11.56
CA VAL A 219 -21.81 -22.56 10.88
C VAL A 219 -20.51 -22.06 10.26
N SER A 220 -20.50 -21.94 8.93
CA SER A 220 -19.36 -21.44 8.16
C SER A 220 -19.63 -20.02 7.63
N ALA A 221 -18.58 -19.29 7.28
CA ALA A 221 -18.71 -17.99 6.65
C ALA A 221 -17.61 -17.71 5.62
N LEU A 222 -17.97 -16.98 4.55
CA LEU A 222 -17.05 -16.50 3.53
C LEU A 222 -17.26 -14.99 3.31
N PHE A 223 -16.25 -14.21 3.67
CA PHE A 223 -16.24 -12.75 3.52
C PHE A 223 -15.23 -12.35 2.47
N VAL A 224 -15.69 -11.63 1.47
CA VAL A 224 -14.86 -11.15 0.38
C VAL A 224 -14.77 -9.62 0.46
N GLY A 225 -13.58 -9.09 0.26
CA GLY A 225 -13.33 -7.64 0.32
C GLY A 225 -12.19 -7.20 -0.57
N SER A 226 -11.99 -5.90 -0.66
CA SER A 226 -10.82 -5.28 -1.30
C SER A 226 -9.98 -4.53 -0.27
N PRO A 227 -8.65 -4.45 -0.48
CA PRO A 227 -7.80 -3.56 0.30
C PRO A 227 -8.34 -2.14 0.27
N ASP A 228 -8.77 -1.66 -0.90
CA ASP A 228 -9.20 -0.27 -1.08
C ASP A 228 -10.40 0.11 -0.21
N ASN A 229 -11.41 -0.77 -0.15
CA ASN A 229 -12.64 -0.49 0.61
C ASN A 229 -12.45 -0.67 2.13
N ILE A 230 -11.41 -1.39 2.57
CA ILE A 230 -11.19 -1.70 3.99
C ILE A 230 -10.10 -0.81 4.61
N LEU A 231 -9.03 -0.52 3.89
CA LEU A 231 -7.83 0.11 4.44
C LEU A 231 -7.85 1.64 4.29
N PHE A 232 -8.34 2.18 3.18
CA PHE A 232 -8.28 3.63 2.91
C PHE A 232 -9.44 4.42 3.51
N ASP A 233 -10.58 3.79 3.79
CA ASP A 233 -11.66 4.40 4.56
C ASP A 233 -11.37 4.23 6.06
N THR A 234 -11.12 5.35 6.75
CA THR A 234 -10.71 5.35 8.17
C THR A 234 -11.80 4.76 9.09
N GLU A 235 -13.09 4.94 8.76
CA GLU A 235 -14.19 4.42 9.57
C GLU A 235 -14.30 2.90 9.40
N VAL A 236 -14.27 2.42 8.15
CA VAL A 236 -14.30 0.98 7.85
C VAL A 236 -13.08 0.29 8.45
N LYS A 237 -11.89 0.85 8.27
CA LYS A 237 -10.62 0.36 8.85
C LYS A 237 -10.74 0.17 10.36
N LYS A 238 -11.26 1.18 11.07
CA LYS A 238 -11.43 1.13 12.53
C LYS A 238 -12.43 0.06 12.96
N LYS A 239 -13.59 -0.03 12.29
CA LYS A 239 -14.61 -1.05 12.55
C LYS A 239 -14.07 -2.46 12.27
N PHE A 240 -13.43 -2.67 11.13
CA PHE A 240 -12.79 -3.93 10.77
C PHE A 240 -11.77 -4.34 11.83
N LYS A 241 -10.83 -3.44 12.19
CA LYS A 241 -9.81 -3.71 13.21
C LYS A 241 -10.45 -4.11 14.54
N MET A 242 -11.47 -3.41 14.99
CA MET A 242 -12.16 -3.70 16.26
C MET A 242 -12.83 -5.08 16.25
N GLU A 243 -13.67 -5.32 15.25
CA GLU A 243 -14.47 -6.55 15.14
C GLU A 243 -13.60 -7.77 14.87
N PHE A 244 -12.67 -7.66 13.92
CA PHE A 244 -11.80 -8.75 13.55
C PHE A 244 -10.87 -9.14 14.69
N SER A 245 -10.17 -8.17 15.31
CA SER A 245 -9.21 -8.47 16.39
C SER A 245 -9.86 -9.15 17.59
N SER A 246 -11.05 -8.71 17.99
CA SER A 246 -11.70 -9.19 19.22
C SER A 246 -12.48 -10.48 19.03
N LYS A 247 -13.05 -10.74 17.84
CA LYS A 247 -14.01 -11.84 17.63
C LYS A 247 -13.55 -12.86 16.61
N LEU A 248 -12.96 -12.45 15.49
CA LEU A 248 -12.81 -13.30 14.31
C LEU A 248 -11.38 -13.75 14.02
N ALA A 249 -10.34 -13.00 14.42
CA ALA A 249 -8.96 -13.24 14.04
C ALA A 249 -8.52 -14.69 14.29
N ARG A 250 -8.65 -15.16 15.54
CA ARG A 250 -8.27 -16.53 15.92
C ARG A 250 -9.06 -17.65 15.22
N ARG A 251 -10.20 -17.31 14.61
CA ARG A 251 -11.17 -18.25 14.00
C ARG A 251 -11.14 -18.22 12.48
N SER A 252 -10.35 -17.33 11.88
CA SER A 252 -10.41 -17.07 10.44
C SER A 252 -9.25 -17.68 9.68
N PHE A 253 -9.57 -18.31 8.55
CA PHE A 253 -8.65 -18.42 7.42
C PHE A 253 -8.60 -17.05 6.73
N PHE A 254 -7.41 -16.50 6.56
CA PHE A 254 -7.24 -15.13 6.08
C PHE A 254 -6.32 -15.14 4.86
N ASN A 255 -6.87 -14.78 3.70
CA ASN A 255 -6.11 -14.59 2.48
C ASN A 255 -6.03 -13.10 2.15
N TYR A 256 -4.81 -12.63 1.90
CA TYR A 256 -4.51 -11.27 1.48
C TYR A 256 -3.65 -11.31 0.23
N SER A 257 -4.26 -10.97 -0.91
CA SER A 257 -3.59 -10.96 -2.22
C SER A 257 -3.89 -9.64 -2.92
N PRO A 258 -3.28 -8.52 -2.45
CA PRO A 258 -3.55 -7.19 -2.99
C PRO A 258 -2.98 -7.01 -4.41
N ILE A 259 -1.88 -7.70 -4.73
CA ILE A 259 -1.21 -7.62 -6.03
C ILE A 259 -1.86 -8.63 -6.97
N LEU A 260 -2.30 -8.14 -8.12
CA LEU A 260 -2.87 -8.98 -9.17
C LEU A 260 -1.76 -9.58 -10.03
N PRO A 261 -1.94 -10.82 -10.53
CA PRO A 261 -1.06 -11.38 -11.54
C PRO A 261 -0.97 -10.43 -12.75
N PRO A 262 0.23 -10.17 -13.29
CA PRO A 262 0.38 -9.33 -14.47
C PRO A 262 -0.43 -9.91 -15.63
N ALA A 263 -1.01 -9.05 -16.45
CA ALA A 263 -1.69 -9.49 -17.65
C ALA A 263 -0.67 -10.18 -18.56
N LYS A 264 -0.94 -11.44 -18.90
CA LYS A 264 -0.12 -12.17 -19.87
C LYS A 264 -0.23 -11.46 -21.23
N GLU A 265 0.92 -11.13 -21.82
CA GLU A 265 1.00 -10.63 -23.18
C GLU A 265 0.99 -11.81 -24.16
N TYR A 266 0.23 -11.66 -25.24
CA TYR A 266 0.08 -12.70 -26.26
C TYR A 266 0.61 -12.19 -27.60
N LEU A 267 1.37 -13.04 -28.28
CA LEU A 267 1.91 -12.74 -29.61
C LEU A 267 0.80 -12.71 -30.69
N SER A 268 -0.29 -13.45 -30.48
CA SER A 268 -1.44 -13.45 -31.38
C SER A 268 -2.77 -13.67 -30.64
N ILE A 269 -3.87 -13.23 -31.26
CA ILE A 269 -5.23 -13.51 -30.77
C ILE A 269 -5.51 -15.02 -30.76
N LYS A 270 -4.92 -15.77 -31.69
CA LYS A 270 -5.09 -17.23 -31.76
C LYS A 270 -4.54 -17.91 -30.50
N ASP A 271 -3.38 -17.49 -30.02
CA ASP A 271 -2.76 -18.05 -28.82
C ASP A 271 -3.58 -17.70 -27.56
N LEU A 272 -4.09 -16.47 -27.48
CA LEU A 272 -5.02 -16.04 -26.43
C LEU A 272 -6.27 -16.92 -26.38
N LEU A 273 -6.90 -17.15 -27.53
CA LEU A 273 -8.12 -17.96 -27.61
C LEU A 273 -7.83 -19.43 -27.30
N ALA A 274 -6.74 -19.99 -27.81
CA ALA A 274 -6.34 -21.38 -27.55
C ALA A 274 -6.16 -21.63 -26.05
N GLU A 275 -5.40 -20.78 -25.35
CA GLU A 275 -5.20 -20.91 -23.90
C GLU A 275 -6.51 -20.77 -23.11
N LYS A 276 -7.36 -19.78 -23.47
CA LYS A 276 -8.66 -19.62 -22.80
C LYS A 276 -9.56 -20.84 -22.97
N ILE A 277 -9.63 -21.39 -24.18
CA ILE A 277 -10.42 -22.60 -24.46
C ILE A 277 -9.86 -23.78 -23.67
N THR A 278 -8.53 -23.97 -23.65
CA THR A 278 -7.88 -25.04 -22.87
C THR A 278 -8.21 -24.93 -21.38
N LEU A 279 -8.08 -23.74 -20.79
CA LEU A 279 -8.40 -23.51 -19.39
C LEU A 279 -9.88 -23.81 -19.08
N GLU A 280 -10.80 -23.38 -19.94
CA GLU A 280 -12.23 -23.65 -19.78
C GLU A 280 -12.56 -25.13 -19.90
N ASP A 281 -11.93 -25.85 -20.83
CA ASP A 281 -12.17 -27.27 -21.05
C ASP A 281 -11.58 -28.14 -19.92
N GLU A 282 -10.40 -27.78 -19.41
CA GLU A 282 -9.82 -28.38 -18.21
C GLU A 282 -10.73 -28.17 -16.98
N ALA A 283 -11.20 -26.95 -16.77
CA ALA A 283 -12.11 -26.63 -15.67
C ALA A 283 -13.44 -27.40 -15.77
N LYS A 284 -14.04 -27.51 -16.96
CA LYS A 284 -15.25 -28.33 -17.18
C LYS A 284 -15.00 -29.79 -16.81
N LYS A 285 -13.87 -30.35 -17.22
CA LYS A 285 -13.51 -31.75 -16.95
C LYS A 285 -13.39 -32.01 -15.45
N ILE A 286 -12.72 -31.11 -14.73
CA ILE A 286 -12.61 -31.13 -13.27
C ILE A 286 -14.00 -31.05 -12.62
N ILE A 287 -14.84 -30.09 -13.05
CA ILE A 287 -16.18 -29.91 -12.49
C ILE A 287 -17.01 -31.19 -12.61
N THR A 288 -17.03 -31.82 -13.78
CA THR A 288 -17.78 -33.08 -14.00
C THR A 288 -17.24 -34.24 -13.14
N GLU A 289 -15.92 -34.35 -13.00
CA GLU A 289 -15.29 -35.35 -12.14
C GLU A 289 -15.69 -35.16 -10.68
N TYR A 290 -15.54 -33.93 -10.16
CA TYR A 290 -15.80 -33.64 -8.75
C TYR A 290 -17.30 -33.63 -8.40
N GLU A 291 -18.19 -33.25 -9.33
CA GLU A 291 -19.65 -33.44 -9.15
C GLU A 291 -20.00 -34.89 -8.82
N SER A 292 -19.37 -35.83 -9.54
CA SER A 292 -19.58 -37.28 -9.33
C SER A 292 -18.99 -37.74 -7.99
N ILE A 293 -17.79 -37.26 -7.64
CA ILE A 293 -17.13 -37.58 -6.36
C ILE A 293 -17.98 -37.07 -5.18
N PHE A 294 -18.44 -35.82 -5.20
CA PHE A 294 -19.22 -35.24 -4.11
C PHE A 294 -20.63 -35.83 -4.00
N LEU A 295 -21.23 -36.30 -5.10
CA LEU A 295 -22.43 -37.12 -5.04
C LEU A 295 -22.18 -38.42 -4.27
N GLY A 296 -21.11 -39.14 -4.59
CA GLY A 296 -20.75 -40.38 -3.88
C GLY A 296 -20.46 -40.15 -2.40
N ILE A 297 -19.81 -39.03 -2.05
CA ILE A 297 -19.61 -38.62 -0.66
C ILE A 297 -20.96 -38.34 0.01
N ALA A 298 -21.86 -37.59 -0.62
CA ALA A 298 -23.17 -37.30 -0.04
C ALA A 298 -23.97 -38.57 0.25
N GLN A 299 -24.01 -39.51 -0.71
CA GLN A 299 -24.68 -40.80 -0.53
C GLN A 299 -24.11 -41.61 0.65
N ARG A 300 -22.78 -41.61 0.78
CA ARG A 300 -22.10 -42.32 1.87
C ARG A 300 -22.33 -41.66 3.22
N GLU A 301 -22.10 -40.36 3.33
CA GLU A 301 -22.09 -39.63 4.61
C GLU A 301 -23.50 -39.40 5.18
N ILE A 302 -24.54 -39.32 4.34
CA ILE A 302 -25.93 -39.21 4.82
C ILE A 302 -26.33 -40.40 5.69
N SER A 303 -25.80 -41.61 5.42
CA SER A 303 -26.07 -42.78 6.26
C SER A 303 -25.46 -42.70 7.67
N LYS A 304 -24.47 -41.82 7.85
CA LYS A 304 -23.73 -41.59 9.11
C LYS A 304 -24.04 -40.24 9.75
N LEU A 305 -25.13 -39.59 9.32
CA LEU A 305 -25.53 -38.25 9.74
C LEU A 305 -25.47 -38.10 11.28
N GLY A 306 -24.78 -37.07 11.76
CA GLY A 306 -24.64 -36.78 13.19
C GLY A 306 -23.71 -37.72 13.98
N THR A 307 -23.14 -38.75 13.35
CA THR A 307 -22.17 -39.63 13.99
C THR A 307 -20.81 -38.93 14.07
N PRO A 308 -20.18 -38.80 15.25
CA PRO A 308 -18.91 -38.10 15.35
C PRO A 308 -17.76 -38.79 14.61
N LEU A 309 -16.76 -38.00 14.23
CA LEU A 309 -15.44 -38.43 13.77
C LEU A 309 -14.50 -38.57 14.96
N ASN A 310 -13.79 -39.69 15.07
CA ASN A 310 -12.76 -39.84 16.09
C ASN A 310 -11.46 -39.13 15.69
N VAL A 311 -10.55 -38.97 16.64
CA VAL A 311 -9.21 -38.44 16.41
C VAL A 311 -8.18 -39.44 16.91
N SER A 312 -7.21 -39.79 16.07
CA SER A 312 -6.18 -40.75 16.47
C SER A 312 -5.21 -40.14 17.51
N ASN A 313 -4.55 -41.02 18.29
CA ASN A 313 -3.57 -40.59 19.29
C ASN A 313 -2.36 -39.86 18.67
N GLU A 314 -2.01 -40.22 17.44
CA GLU A 314 -0.95 -39.56 16.69
C GLU A 314 -1.35 -38.12 16.34
N VAL A 315 -2.58 -37.90 15.86
CA VAL A 315 -3.10 -36.54 15.60
C VAL A 315 -3.14 -35.71 16.89
N ARG A 316 -3.49 -36.30 18.04
CA ARG A 316 -3.42 -35.59 19.32
C ARG A 316 -1.99 -35.12 19.62
N SER A 317 -1.00 -35.97 19.42
CA SER A 317 0.41 -35.64 19.65
C SER A 317 0.89 -34.56 18.68
N LEU A 318 0.55 -34.68 17.41
CA LEU A 318 0.91 -33.72 16.37
C LEU A 318 0.21 -32.37 16.55
N PHE A 319 -1.06 -32.37 16.97
CA PHE A 319 -1.79 -31.16 17.35
C PHE A 319 -1.09 -30.43 18.49
N THR A 320 -0.68 -31.15 19.54
CA THR A 320 0.06 -30.55 20.66
C THR A 320 1.40 -29.99 20.19
N LEU A 321 2.16 -30.74 19.39
CA LEU A 321 3.44 -30.26 18.85
C LEU A 321 3.26 -28.99 17.99
N TYR A 322 2.27 -28.99 17.09
CA TYR A 322 1.99 -27.85 16.24
C TYR A 322 1.48 -26.64 17.03
N LYS A 323 0.68 -26.86 18.08
CA LYS A 323 0.26 -25.82 19.02
C LYS A 323 1.46 -25.14 19.69
N GLU A 324 2.38 -25.91 20.28
CA GLU A 324 3.57 -25.37 20.94
C GLU A 324 4.46 -24.60 19.96
N TYR A 325 4.62 -25.12 18.73
CA TYR A 325 5.33 -24.42 17.65
C TYR A 325 4.69 -23.07 17.31
N ASN A 326 3.36 -23.05 17.18
CA ASN A 326 2.59 -21.85 16.86
C ASN A 326 2.69 -20.80 17.98
N GLU A 327 2.57 -21.21 19.25
CA GLU A 327 2.72 -20.31 20.40
C GLU A 327 4.14 -19.74 20.47
N ALA A 328 5.17 -20.58 20.33
CA ALA A 328 6.56 -20.13 20.32
C ALA A 328 6.88 -19.20 19.14
N THR A 329 6.30 -19.48 17.95
CA THR A 329 6.46 -18.61 16.77
C THR A 329 5.74 -17.27 16.97
N ALA A 330 4.55 -17.27 17.56
CA ALA A 330 3.78 -16.05 17.82
C ALA A 330 4.52 -15.09 18.77
N GLU A 331 5.32 -15.61 19.71
CA GLU A 331 6.17 -14.78 20.57
C GLU A 331 7.26 -14.01 19.81
N THR A 332 7.72 -14.53 18.67
CA THR A 332 8.70 -13.86 17.80
C THR A 332 8.11 -12.71 16.98
N ILE A 333 6.78 -12.65 16.83
CA ILE A 333 6.10 -11.59 16.10
C ILE A 333 6.20 -10.28 16.91
N LYS A 334 6.42 -9.15 16.22
CA LYS A 334 6.51 -7.83 16.87
C LYS A 334 5.21 -7.49 17.62
N LYS A 335 5.32 -6.84 18.78
CA LYS A 335 4.16 -6.44 19.62
C LYS A 335 3.17 -5.52 18.90
N GLN A 336 3.63 -4.79 17.88
CA GLN A 336 2.80 -3.92 17.05
C GLN A 336 1.82 -4.70 16.14
N TYR A 337 1.96 -6.02 16.03
CA TYR A 337 1.10 -6.89 15.22
C TYR A 337 0.33 -7.92 16.08
N PRO A 338 -0.55 -7.47 17.00
CA PRO A 338 -1.27 -8.36 17.91
C PRO A 338 -2.26 -9.30 17.21
N ILE A 339 -2.83 -8.91 16.06
CA ILE A 339 -3.76 -9.76 15.32
C ILE A 339 -3.01 -10.98 14.77
N SER A 340 -1.87 -10.75 14.13
CA SER A 340 -1.00 -11.79 13.59
C SER A 340 -0.56 -12.78 14.66
N LYS A 341 -0.22 -12.28 15.87
CA LYS A 341 0.05 -13.15 17.03
C LYS A 341 -1.10 -14.09 17.32
N ILE A 342 -2.30 -13.53 17.47
CA ILE A 342 -3.50 -14.29 17.81
C ILE A 342 -3.84 -15.32 16.71
N VAL A 343 -3.71 -14.94 15.44
CA VAL A 343 -3.93 -15.84 14.29
C VAL A 343 -2.94 -16.99 14.31
N ARG A 344 -1.65 -16.71 14.51
CA ARG A 344 -0.58 -17.71 14.58
C ARG A 344 -0.83 -18.71 15.70
N SER A 345 -1.11 -18.25 16.92
CA SER A 345 -1.35 -19.10 18.10
C SER A 345 -2.57 -20.03 18.00
N HIS A 346 -3.40 -19.92 16.95
CA HIS A 346 -4.63 -20.70 16.78
C HIS A 346 -4.69 -21.51 15.47
N LEU A 347 -3.60 -21.61 14.70
CA LEU A 347 -3.59 -22.39 13.45
C LEU A 347 -3.94 -23.87 13.66
N GLN A 348 -3.54 -24.46 14.78
CA GLN A 348 -3.82 -25.86 15.14
C GLN A 348 -5.31 -26.22 15.12
N TRP A 349 -6.19 -25.27 15.51
CA TRP A 349 -7.63 -25.47 15.52
C TRP A 349 -8.23 -25.39 14.13
N LYS A 350 -7.72 -24.48 13.29
CA LYS A 350 -8.09 -24.36 11.88
C LYS A 350 -7.69 -25.62 11.11
N ALA A 351 -6.48 -26.11 11.34
CA ALA A 351 -6.00 -27.38 10.78
C ALA A 351 -6.86 -28.56 11.23
N LEU A 352 -7.25 -28.65 12.52
CA LEU A 352 -8.10 -29.74 13.00
C LEU A 352 -9.45 -29.79 12.28
N LYS A 353 -10.11 -28.65 12.08
CA LYS A 353 -11.40 -28.58 11.40
C LYS A 353 -11.31 -28.96 9.92
N LEU A 354 -10.29 -28.47 9.22
CA LEU A 354 -10.01 -28.85 7.83
C LEU A 354 -9.66 -30.34 7.73
N SER A 355 -8.88 -30.89 8.67
CA SER A 355 -8.53 -32.31 8.69
C SER A 355 -9.76 -33.22 8.85
N GLY A 356 -10.77 -32.77 9.60
CA GLY A 356 -12.07 -33.45 9.67
C GLY A 356 -12.75 -33.52 8.31
N ALA A 357 -12.76 -32.42 7.54
CA ALA A 357 -13.29 -32.40 6.18
C ALA A 357 -12.49 -33.33 5.24
N ILE A 358 -11.16 -33.34 5.36
CA ILE A 358 -10.26 -34.22 4.58
C ILE A 358 -10.52 -35.71 4.91
N ALA A 359 -10.69 -36.05 6.18
CA ALA A 359 -10.99 -37.42 6.61
C ALA A 359 -12.32 -37.92 5.99
N LEU A 360 -13.36 -37.06 5.97
CA LEU A 360 -14.62 -37.38 5.29
C LEU A 360 -14.43 -37.54 3.79
N PHE A 361 -13.67 -36.67 3.13
CA PHE A 361 -13.37 -36.83 1.70
C PHE A 361 -12.74 -38.20 1.41
N ARG A 362 -11.80 -38.64 2.26
CA ARG A 362 -11.13 -39.94 2.19
C ARG A 362 -11.98 -41.13 2.69
N GLY A 363 -13.21 -40.88 3.16
CA GLY A 363 -14.13 -41.92 3.64
C GLY A 363 -13.73 -42.55 4.97
N LYS A 364 -12.97 -41.84 5.80
CA LYS A 364 -12.52 -42.28 7.13
C LYS A 364 -13.48 -41.83 8.23
N ASP A 365 -13.61 -42.65 9.27
CA ASP A 365 -14.34 -42.31 10.51
C ASP A 365 -13.41 -41.84 11.64
N THR A 366 -12.10 -41.79 11.39
CA THR A 366 -11.07 -41.28 12.30
C THR A 366 -10.15 -40.34 11.51
N ILE A 367 -9.84 -39.18 12.09
CA ILE A 367 -8.83 -38.27 11.55
C ILE A 367 -7.45 -38.87 11.84
N GLU A 368 -6.68 -39.12 10.78
CA GLU A 368 -5.33 -39.66 10.85
C GLU A 368 -4.26 -38.57 10.62
N ALA A 369 -3.01 -38.89 10.95
CA ALA A 369 -1.90 -37.93 10.88
C ALA A 369 -1.77 -37.27 9.50
N GLU A 370 -1.91 -38.04 8.42
CA GLU A 370 -1.87 -37.51 7.05
C GLU A 370 -2.97 -36.48 6.75
N ASP A 371 -4.17 -36.63 7.35
CA ASP A 371 -5.28 -35.69 7.17
C ASP A 371 -4.97 -34.37 7.88
N TYR A 372 -4.36 -34.46 9.07
CA TYR A 372 -3.96 -33.30 9.86
C TYR A 372 -2.76 -32.56 9.26
N VAL A 373 -1.74 -33.30 8.79
CA VAL A 373 -0.57 -32.73 8.11
C VAL A 373 -0.99 -31.94 6.87
N ASP A 374 -1.85 -32.51 6.02
CA ASP A 374 -2.32 -31.84 4.82
C ASP A 374 -3.11 -30.56 5.13
N ALA A 375 -3.88 -30.57 6.21
CA ALA A 375 -4.57 -29.37 6.70
C ALA A 375 -3.59 -28.31 7.23
N CYS A 376 -2.55 -28.72 7.96
CA CYS A 376 -1.49 -27.83 8.44
C CYS A 376 -0.75 -27.15 7.29
N LYS A 377 -0.41 -27.89 6.21
CA LYS A 377 0.24 -27.31 5.02
C LYS A 377 -0.56 -26.15 4.44
N PHE A 378 -1.89 -26.30 4.36
CA PHE A 378 -2.76 -25.21 3.91
C PHE A 378 -2.78 -24.03 4.89
N CYS A 379 -2.77 -24.29 6.20
CA CYS A 379 -2.67 -23.23 7.21
C CYS A 379 -1.35 -22.45 7.11
N GLU A 380 -0.22 -23.14 6.93
CA GLU A 380 1.10 -22.50 6.76
C GLU A 380 1.20 -21.70 5.45
N LEU A 381 0.54 -22.15 4.37
CA LEU A 381 0.47 -21.40 3.10
C LEU A 381 -0.12 -19.98 3.29
N LEU A 382 -1.04 -19.81 4.25
CA LEU A 382 -1.72 -18.54 4.53
C LEU A 382 -1.08 -17.75 5.68
N ASP A 383 -0.01 -18.24 6.32
CA ASP A 383 0.51 -17.66 7.57
C ASP A 383 0.92 -16.19 7.42
N GLU A 384 1.60 -15.86 6.32
CA GLU A 384 2.09 -14.49 6.07
C GLU A 384 1.00 -13.50 5.67
N ASP A 385 -0.14 -13.98 5.13
CA ASP A 385 -1.18 -13.13 4.56
C ASP A 385 -1.79 -12.21 5.64
N MET A 386 -2.03 -12.74 6.85
CA MET A 386 -2.53 -11.93 7.97
C MET A 386 -1.52 -10.86 8.40
N ARG A 387 -0.23 -11.22 8.43
CA ARG A 387 0.84 -10.29 8.82
C ARG A 387 0.98 -9.16 7.81
N ASN A 388 0.98 -9.49 6.53
CA ASN A 388 1.05 -8.50 5.45
C ASN A 388 -0.15 -7.56 5.47
N PHE A 389 -1.34 -8.07 5.74
CA PHE A 389 -2.52 -7.22 5.90
C PHE A 389 -2.46 -6.36 7.17
N GLU A 390 -2.00 -6.89 8.30
CA GLU A 390 -1.91 -6.14 9.55
C GLU A 390 -0.90 -5.00 9.46
N ILE A 391 0.22 -5.17 8.73
CA ILE A 391 1.16 -4.10 8.42
C ILE A 391 0.44 -2.90 7.81
N GLU A 392 -0.42 -3.11 6.82
CA GLU A 392 -1.24 -2.06 6.22
C GLU A 392 -2.34 -1.55 7.16
N LEU A 393 -2.92 -2.44 7.97
CA LEU A 393 -3.97 -2.10 8.94
C LEU A 393 -3.45 -1.23 10.10
N VAL A 394 -2.16 -1.27 10.45
CA VAL A 394 -1.60 -0.44 11.53
C VAL A 394 -1.05 0.89 11.05
N LYS A 395 -0.91 1.10 9.73
CA LYS A 395 -0.48 2.38 9.15
C LYS A 395 -1.32 3.55 9.67
N GLU A 396 -0.66 4.64 10.00
CA GLU A 396 -1.26 5.92 10.35
C GLU A 396 -1.93 6.57 9.11
N PRO A 397 -2.83 7.54 9.31
CA PRO A 397 -3.56 8.16 8.21
C PRO A 397 -2.66 8.76 7.11
N TYR A 398 -1.52 9.35 7.46
CA TYR A 398 -0.59 9.93 6.48
C TYR A 398 0.12 8.86 5.64
N GLU A 399 0.47 7.71 6.24
CA GLU A 399 1.09 6.58 5.53
C GLU A 399 0.11 5.93 4.55
N LEU A 400 -1.16 5.82 4.94
CA LEU A 400 -2.23 5.37 4.04
C LEU A 400 -2.52 6.37 2.93
N PHE A 401 -2.48 7.67 3.25
CA PHE A 401 -2.67 8.73 2.26
C PHE A 401 -1.59 8.69 1.18
N VAL A 402 -0.33 8.41 1.55
CA VAL A 402 0.75 8.15 0.58
C VAL A 402 0.39 7.00 -0.34
N GLY A 403 -0.10 5.87 0.20
CA GLY A 403 -0.55 4.74 -0.61
C GLY A 403 -1.69 5.10 -1.58
N LEU A 404 -2.69 5.86 -1.11
CA LEU A 404 -3.77 6.36 -1.96
C LEU A 404 -3.26 7.26 -3.08
N VAL A 405 -2.34 8.17 -2.79
CA VAL A 405 -1.73 9.08 -3.79
C VAL A 405 -0.97 8.30 -4.85
N GLN A 406 -0.23 7.25 -4.48
CA GLN A 406 0.45 6.39 -5.44
C GLN A 406 -0.53 5.60 -6.32
N GLN A 407 -1.70 5.21 -5.80
CA GLN A 407 -2.76 4.56 -6.60
C GLN A 407 -3.45 5.52 -7.57
N LEU A 408 -3.60 6.79 -7.19
CA LEU A 408 -4.26 7.82 -7.99
C LEU A 408 -3.27 8.59 -8.90
N LEU A 409 -2.03 8.13 -9.02
CA LEU A 409 -0.99 8.82 -9.75
C LEU A 409 -1.18 8.67 -11.26
N GLU A 410 -1.30 9.79 -11.97
CA GLU A 410 -1.38 9.86 -13.43
C GLU A 410 -0.36 10.90 -13.93
N ASP A 411 0.45 10.55 -14.94
CA ASP A 411 1.47 11.44 -15.51
C ASP A 411 2.38 12.13 -14.47
N ASN A 412 2.80 11.37 -13.45
CA ASN A 412 3.64 11.82 -12.32
C ASN A 412 3.00 12.89 -11.41
N LYS A 413 1.69 13.14 -11.54
CA LYS A 413 0.94 14.06 -10.69
C LYS A 413 -0.34 13.42 -10.15
N CYS A 414 -0.78 13.89 -8.99
CA CYS A 414 -2.05 13.48 -8.39
C CYS A 414 -2.65 14.67 -7.64
N PHE A 415 -3.97 14.85 -7.73
CA PHE A 415 -4.68 15.85 -6.93
C PHE A 415 -5.83 15.20 -6.15
N VAL A 416 -5.77 15.31 -4.83
CA VAL A 416 -6.80 14.78 -3.92
C VAL A 416 -7.56 15.95 -3.30
N ASN A 417 -8.82 16.12 -3.73
CA ASN A 417 -9.66 17.24 -3.27
C ASN A 417 -10.19 17.04 -1.82
N ILE A 418 -10.59 18.13 -1.18
CA ILE A 418 -11.13 18.12 0.20
C ILE A 418 -12.33 17.18 0.36
N HIS A 419 -13.20 17.07 -0.65
CA HIS A 419 -14.38 16.21 -0.57
C HIS A 419 -13.98 14.73 -0.43
N LEU A 420 -13.01 14.27 -1.22
CA LEU A 420 -12.48 12.91 -1.13
C LEU A 420 -11.73 12.69 0.19
N LEU A 421 -10.91 13.65 0.64
CA LEU A 421 -10.21 13.59 1.93
C LEU A 421 -11.18 13.47 3.12
N LYS A 422 -12.30 14.22 3.09
CA LYS A 422 -13.36 14.12 4.09
C LYS A 422 -14.11 12.79 4.01
N LYS A 423 -14.43 12.35 2.79
CA LYS A 423 -15.15 11.08 2.55
C LYS A 423 -14.37 9.89 3.12
N LEU A 424 -13.06 9.85 2.92
CA LEU A 424 -12.19 8.76 3.39
C LEU A 424 -11.70 8.93 4.85
N GLY A 425 -12.07 10.04 5.49
CA GLY A 425 -11.79 10.29 6.91
C GLY A 425 -10.39 10.80 7.22
N TYR A 426 -9.56 11.15 6.22
CA TYR A 426 -8.24 11.77 6.43
C TYR A 426 -8.34 13.17 7.05
N ILE A 427 -9.43 13.89 6.77
CA ILE A 427 -9.70 15.21 7.34
C ILE A 427 -11.10 15.21 7.95
N GLN A 428 -11.19 15.58 9.22
CA GLN A 428 -12.45 15.62 9.96
C GLN A 428 -12.90 17.06 10.26
N GLY A 429 -14.22 17.29 10.21
CA GLY A 429 -14.85 18.57 10.55
C GLY A 429 -14.68 19.67 9.49
N SER A 430 -15.21 20.86 9.78
CA SER A 430 -15.19 22.02 8.88
C SER A 430 -14.29 23.17 9.36
N SER A 431 -13.77 23.10 10.58
CA SER A 431 -12.84 24.09 11.14
C SER A 431 -11.38 23.73 10.86
N GLY A 432 -10.56 24.75 10.60
CA GLY A 432 -9.09 24.61 10.47
C GLY A 432 -8.63 23.75 9.29
N ILE A 433 -9.40 23.66 8.21
CA ILE A 433 -9.12 22.76 7.07
C ILE A 433 -7.74 23.04 6.46
N ALA A 434 -7.38 24.32 6.27
CA ALA A 434 -6.08 24.70 5.72
C ALA A 434 -4.91 24.15 6.55
N ASN A 435 -5.01 24.20 7.88
CA ASN A 435 -3.98 23.65 8.77
C ASN A 435 -3.93 22.13 8.72
N LYS A 436 -5.08 21.46 8.65
CA LYS A 436 -5.16 19.99 8.53
C LYS A 436 -4.59 19.48 7.20
N LEU A 437 -4.84 20.20 6.10
CA LEU A 437 -4.24 19.90 4.80
C LEU A 437 -2.72 20.04 4.85
N LYS A 438 -2.21 21.11 5.46
CA LYS A 438 -0.77 21.35 5.66
C LYS A 438 -0.13 20.25 6.50
N GLU A 439 -0.74 19.89 7.63
CA GLU A 439 -0.25 18.83 8.51
C GLU A 439 -0.18 17.48 7.79
N LEU A 440 -1.26 17.08 7.11
CA LEU A 440 -1.30 15.83 6.36
C LEU A 440 -0.25 15.80 5.23
N ALA A 441 -0.13 16.88 4.45
CA ALA A 441 0.87 16.98 3.39
C ALA A 441 2.31 16.93 3.95
N THR A 442 2.56 17.58 5.10
CA THR A 442 3.87 17.59 5.75
C THR A 442 4.25 16.19 6.25
N LEU A 443 3.35 15.51 6.97
CA LEU A 443 3.58 14.16 7.45
C LEU A 443 3.76 13.17 6.29
N ALA A 444 2.93 13.27 5.26
CA ALA A 444 3.07 12.44 4.06
C ALA A 444 4.41 12.68 3.36
N GLY A 445 4.83 13.94 3.19
CA GLY A 445 6.12 14.28 2.58
C GLY A 445 7.33 13.87 3.43
N SER A 446 7.18 13.77 4.75
CA SER A 446 8.22 13.22 5.64
C SER A 446 8.34 11.70 5.56
N TYR A 447 7.27 11.02 5.14
CA TYR A 447 7.23 9.57 4.98
C TYR A 447 7.60 9.11 3.56
N ASP A 448 7.19 9.88 2.54
CA ASP A 448 7.47 9.60 1.12
C ASP A 448 8.40 10.65 0.52
N GLU A 449 9.66 10.25 0.31
CA GLU A 449 10.70 11.08 -0.30
C GLU A 449 10.68 11.05 -1.84
N SER A 450 9.81 10.25 -2.46
CA SER A 450 9.76 10.10 -3.92
C SER A 450 9.13 11.28 -4.65
N GLY A 451 8.52 12.22 -3.92
CA GLY A 451 7.82 13.37 -4.49
C GLY A 451 7.62 14.52 -3.50
N ILE A 452 6.79 15.48 -3.91
CA ILE A 452 6.43 16.67 -3.14
C ILE A 452 4.92 16.68 -2.92
N TYR A 453 4.50 16.88 -1.67
CA TYR A 453 3.11 17.09 -1.28
C TYR A 453 2.86 18.57 -0.99
N ARG A 454 1.93 19.17 -1.72
CA ARG A 454 1.57 20.58 -1.59
C ARG A 454 0.11 20.72 -1.16
N ALA A 455 -0.12 21.35 -0.01
CA ALA A 455 -1.45 21.72 0.42
C ALA A 455 -1.93 22.96 -0.36
N LEU A 456 -3.08 22.82 -1.03
CA LEU A 456 -3.78 23.88 -1.76
C LEU A 456 -5.10 24.22 -1.03
N GLU A 457 -5.77 25.31 -1.43
CA GLU A 457 -7.03 25.72 -0.80
C GLU A 457 -8.14 24.67 -0.88
N ASN A 458 -8.14 23.85 -1.93
CA ASN A 458 -9.18 22.88 -2.25
C ASN A 458 -8.74 21.41 -2.17
N GLY A 459 -7.51 21.12 -1.71
CA GLY A 459 -6.99 19.74 -1.65
C GLY A 459 -5.49 19.66 -1.43
N ILE A 460 -4.91 18.49 -1.70
CA ILE A 460 -3.47 18.24 -1.70
C ILE A 460 -3.06 17.79 -3.11
N GLU A 461 -2.04 18.45 -3.65
CA GLU A 461 -1.37 18.04 -4.89
C GLU A 461 -0.10 17.25 -4.54
N TYR A 462 0.14 16.14 -5.24
CA TYR A 462 1.39 15.42 -5.23
C TYR A 462 2.05 15.49 -6.59
N THR A 463 3.35 15.78 -6.62
CA THR A 463 4.18 15.71 -7.82
C THR A 463 5.36 14.79 -7.56
N LYS A 464 5.49 13.73 -8.36
CA LYS A 464 6.60 12.78 -8.29
C LYS A 464 7.89 13.43 -8.80
N ILE A 465 8.99 13.21 -8.09
CA ILE A 465 10.31 13.66 -8.51
C ILE A 465 10.88 12.64 -9.51
N ILE A 466 11.20 13.10 -10.71
CA ILE A 466 11.74 12.25 -11.77
C ILE A 466 13.26 12.35 -11.76
N LYS A 467 13.92 11.27 -11.34
CA LYS A 467 15.38 11.11 -11.47
C LYS A 467 15.70 10.63 -12.89
N THR A 468 16.52 11.39 -13.61
CA THR A 468 16.97 11.06 -14.97
C THR A 468 18.37 11.60 -15.20
N ASN A 469 19.15 10.95 -16.06
CA ASN A 469 20.43 11.48 -16.52
C ASN A 469 20.29 12.24 -17.85
N ALA A 470 19.13 12.13 -18.50
CA ALA A 470 18.86 12.85 -19.74
C ALA A 470 18.67 14.35 -19.43
N LEU A 471 19.46 15.18 -20.09
CA LEU A 471 19.28 16.62 -20.11
C LEU A 471 19.41 17.14 -21.54
N GLY A 472 19.06 18.41 -21.75
CA GLY A 472 19.13 19.00 -23.08
C GLY A 472 19.28 20.50 -23.03
N VAL A 473 19.49 21.10 -24.20
CA VAL A 473 19.68 22.54 -24.37
C VAL A 473 19.05 23.00 -25.68
N SER A 474 18.30 24.10 -25.62
CA SER A 474 17.95 24.87 -26.82
C SER A 474 19.12 25.76 -27.17
N TYR A 475 19.57 25.75 -28.41
CA TYR A 475 20.66 26.61 -28.88
C TYR A 475 20.40 27.18 -30.27
N LEU A 476 21.05 28.31 -30.56
CA LEU A 476 21.04 29.01 -31.85
C LEU A 476 22.39 29.70 -32.06
N ALA A 477 23.06 29.43 -33.19
CA ALA A 477 24.30 30.12 -33.55
C ALA A 477 24.05 31.61 -33.72
N CYS A 478 24.80 32.46 -33.01
CA CYS A 478 24.65 33.90 -33.13
C CYS A 478 25.98 34.63 -32.91
N SER A 479 26.38 35.45 -33.87
CA SER A 479 27.59 36.28 -33.80
C SER A 479 27.23 37.78 -33.68
N GLY A 480 28.21 38.60 -33.29
CA GLY A 480 28.05 40.04 -33.13
C GLY A 480 27.87 40.49 -31.68
N SER A 481 27.60 41.78 -31.50
CA SER A 481 27.41 42.42 -30.18
C SER A 481 26.14 41.91 -29.47
N LYS A 482 26.01 42.20 -28.17
CA LYS A 482 24.83 41.83 -27.37
C LYS A 482 23.53 42.36 -28.00
N GLU A 483 23.55 43.59 -28.50
CA GLU A 483 22.41 44.26 -29.15
C GLU A 483 22.07 43.62 -30.50
N GLU A 484 23.08 43.20 -31.25
CA GLU A 484 22.90 42.52 -32.54
C GLU A 484 22.32 41.11 -32.35
N ARG A 485 22.81 40.37 -31.36
CA ARG A 485 22.28 39.04 -30.98
C ARG A 485 20.82 39.15 -30.53
N ALA A 486 20.47 40.14 -29.71
CA ALA A 486 19.10 40.34 -29.22
C ALA A 486 18.06 40.51 -30.34
N LYS A 487 18.43 41.14 -31.47
CA LYS A 487 17.54 41.32 -32.63
C LYS A 487 17.30 40.02 -33.43
N LYS A 488 18.23 39.06 -33.34
CA LYS A 488 18.24 37.83 -34.16
C LYS A 488 17.76 36.59 -33.40
N CYS A 489 17.71 36.62 -32.07
CA CYS A 489 17.46 35.45 -31.23
C CYS A 489 16.01 35.37 -30.71
N SER A 490 15.03 35.65 -31.55
CA SER A 490 13.59 35.49 -31.24
C SER A 490 13.01 34.15 -31.73
N SER A 491 13.61 33.56 -32.77
CA SER A 491 13.21 32.26 -33.34
C SER A 491 14.41 31.53 -33.96
N GLY A 492 14.22 30.26 -34.36
CA GLY A 492 15.25 29.43 -35.00
C GLY A 492 16.04 28.51 -34.05
N PHE A 493 15.63 28.41 -32.78
CA PHE A 493 16.28 27.53 -31.82
C PHE A 493 16.11 26.05 -32.17
N THR A 494 17.19 25.29 -32.04
CA THR A 494 17.18 23.81 -32.11
C THR A 494 17.39 23.24 -30.72
N TYR A 495 16.70 22.15 -30.38
CA TYR A 495 16.88 21.45 -29.11
C TYR A 495 17.71 20.19 -29.31
N ALA A 496 18.73 20.00 -28.49
CA ALA A 496 19.54 18.78 -28.48
C ALA A 496 19.57 18.15 -27.09
N GLU A 497 19.44 16.83 -27.05
CA GLU A 497 19.76 16.03 -25.86
C GLU A 497 21.29 15.96 -25.71
N THR A 498 21.78 16.12 -24.50
CA THR A 498 23.21 16.20 -24.18
C THR A 498 23.45 15.76 -22.73
N ASP A 499 24.72 15.65 -22.33
CA ASP A 499 25.11 15.55 -20.92
C ASP A 499 25.57 16.92 -20.38
N PHE A 500 25.72 17.01 -19.06
CA PHE A 500 26.08 18.28 -18.40
C PHE A 500 27.47 18.74 -18.83
N LYS A 501 28.42 17.81 -18.97
CA LYS A 501 29.81 18.09 -19.35
C LYS A 501 29.91 18.76 -20.72
N ALA A 502 29.13 18.31 -21.69
CA ALA A 502 29.09 18.88 -23.05
C ALA A 502 28.51 20.31 -23.10
N LEU A 503 27.86 20.79 -22.04
CA LEU A 503 27.50 22.21 -21.94
C LEU A 503 28.76 23.09 -21.89
N GLY A 504 29.86 22.62 -21.28
CA GLY A 504 31.16 23.29 -21.34
C GLY A 504 31.65 23.49 -22.77
N ASP A 505 31.51 22.47 -23.62
CA ASP A 505 31.90 22.55 -25.04
C ASP A 505 31.00 23.54 -25.81
N MET A 506 29.71 23.60 -25.50
CA MET A 506 28.80 24.61 -26.06
C MET A 506 29.26 26.03 -25.71
N LEU A 507 29.71 26.27 -24.48
CA LEU A 507 30.16 27.58 -24.02
C LEU A 507 31.41 28.09 -24.77
N THR A 508 32.18 27.22 -25.44
CA THR A 508 33.34 27.60 -26.29
C THR A 508 32.97 28.24 -27.62
N LYS A 509 31.67 28.35 -27.93
CA LYS A 509 31.15 28.82 -29.21
C LYS A 509 30.19 29.99 -29.03
N ASP A 510 29.96 30.71 -30.12
CA ASP A 510 29.02 31.84 -30.17
C ASP A 510 27.57 31.37 -30.34
N TYR A 511 26.89 31.15 -29.21
CA TYR A 511 25.51 30.68 -29.17
C TYR A 511 24.59 31.55 -28.30
N ALA A 512 23.32 31.58 -28.67
CA ALA A 512 22.22 31.83 -27.75
C ALA A 512 21.72 30.49 -27.23
N TYR A 513 21.51 30.34 -25.93
CA TYR A 513 21.11 29.07 -25.34
C TYR A 513 20.08 29.20 -24.21
N SER A 514 19.35 28.12 -23.94
CA SER A 514 18.40 28.00 -22.83
C SER A 514 18.31 26.54 -22.35
N PRO A 515 18.16 26.30 -21.03
CA PRO A 515 17.90 24.96 -20.51
C PRO A 515 16.54 24.40 -20.95
N PHE A 516 15.63 25.26 -21.41
CA PHE A 516 14.27 24.87 -21.79
C PHE A 516 14.12 24.70 -23.30
N ARG A 517 13.26 23.76 -23.71
CA ARG A 517 12.85 23.57 -25.10
C ARG A 517 11.80 24.60 -25.51
N PHE A 518 11.94 25.12 -26.73
CA PHE A 518 11.00 26.04 -27.35
C PHE A 518 10.21 25.36 -28.49
N LYS A 519 8.88 25.33 -28.40
CA LYS A 519 7.98 24.88 -29.47
C LYS A 519 8.29 25.60 -30.78
N ASN A 520 8.48 24.82 -31.84
CA ASN A 520 8.81 25.32 -33.19
C ASN A 520 10.05 26.24 -33.22
N GLY A 521 10.95 26.13 -32.23
CA GLY A 521 12.14 26.97 -32.13
C GLY A 521 11.86 28.46 -31.87
N VAL A 522 10.65 28.83 -31.45
CA VAL A 522 10.26 30.22 -31.18
C VAL A 522 10.40 30.53 -29.70
N ARG A 523 11.18 31.55 -29.33
CA ARG A 523 11.35 31.95 -27.92
C ARG A 523 10.15 32.79 -27.47
N SER A 524 9.37 32.28 -26.53
CA SER A 524 8.33 33.02 -25.83
C SER A 524 7.96 32.31 -24.53
N LYS A 525 7.22 32.98 -23.64
CA LYS A 525 6.69 32.33 -22.43
C LYS A 525 5.76 31.16 -22.76
N ALA A 526 4.95 31.27 -23.81
CA ALA A 526 3.95 30.28 -24.20
C ALA A 526 4.52 29.08 -24.97
N SER A 527 5.73 29.22 -25.51
CA SER A 527 6.39 28.17 -26.28
C SER A 527 7.36 27.31 -25.47
N VAL A 528 7.62 27.63 -24.19
CA VAL A 528 8.38 26.75 -23.31
C VAL A 528 7.57 25.47 -23.06
N ASP A 529 8.12 24.31 -23.40
CA ASP A 529 7.39 23.03 -23.37
C ASP A 529 8.19 21.83 -22.84
N SER A 530 9.25 22.12 -22.10
CA SER A 530 9.97 21.15 -21.30
C SER A 530 10.19 21.70 -19.89
N GLY A 531 10.50 20.79 -18.96
CA GLY A 531 11.25 21.12 -17.76
C GLY A 531 12.75 21.27 -18.03
N ALA A 532 13.56 21.25 -16.97
CA ALA A 532 15.02 21.34 -17.05
C ALA A 532 15.70 20.42 -16.02
N LYS A 533 16.90 19.94 -16.35
CA LYS A 533 17.79 19.17 -15.45
C LYS A 533 19.03 19.97 -15.04
N TRP A 534 19.13 21.19 -15.53
CA TRP A 534 20.15 22.15 -15.17
C TRP A 534 19.57 23.56 -15.27
N ILE A 535 20.16 24.51 -14.56
CA ILE A 535 19.74 25.92 -14.56
C ILE A 535 20.94 26.82 -14.87
N CYS A 536 20.65 28.04 -15.33
CA CYS A 536 21.66 29.06 -15.52
C CYS A 536 21.32 30.25 -14.62
N LEU A 537 22.27 30.61 -13.74
CA LEU A 537 22.21 31.80 -12.89
C LEU A 537 22.99 32.93 -13.57
N ASP A 538 22.34 34.09 -13.77
CA ASP A 538 22.97 35.28 -14.34
C ASP A 538 23.46 36.17 -13.18
N ILE A 539 24.78 36.27 -13.01
CA ILE A 539 25.40 37.02 -11.92
C ILE A 539 25.89 38.35 -12.48
N ASP A 540 25.12 39.40 -12.26
CA ASP A 540 25.43 40.76 -12.74
C ASP A 540 26.24 41.58 -11.72
N LYS A 541 26.25 41.14 -10.45
CA LYS A 541 27.03 41.71 -9.34
C LYS A 541 27.41 40.58 -8.39
N SER A 542 28.70 40.41 -8.12
CA SER A 542 29.21 39.44 -7.16
C SER A 542 30.24 40.09 -6.25
N LEU A 543 30.31 39.60 -5.01
CA LEU A 543 31.42 39.89 -4.09
C LEU A 543 32.68 39.09 -4.44
N PHE A 544 32.50 37.96 -5.13
CA PHE A 544 33.55 37.04 -5.53
C PHE A 544 33.77 37.10 -7.04
N THR A 545 35.02 36.95 -7.47
CA THR A 545 35.35 36.69 -8.87
C THR A 545 34.82 35.34 -9.33
N ASP A 546 34.78 35.10 -10.64
CA ASP A 546 34.41 33.80 -11.21
C ASP A 546 35.36 32.68 -10.76
N GLU A 547 36.66 32.93 -10.65
CA GLU A 547 37.63 31.95 -10.13
C GLU A 547 37.39 31.62 -8.66
N GLN A 548 37.13 32.62 -7.82
CA GLN A 548 36.79 32.41 -6.41
C GLN A 548 35.47 31.65 -6.25
N THR A 549 34.48 31.98 -7.08
CA THR A 549 33.17 31.29 -7.07
C THR A 549 33.32 29.83 -7.50
N HIS A 550 34.20 29.54 -8.47
CA HIS A 550 34.53 28.18 -8.89
C HIS A 550 35.11 27.35 -7.74
N GLU A 551 35.99 27.93 -6.93
CA GLU A 551 36.54 27.28 -5.74
C GLU A 551 35.48 27.02 -4.66
N ILE A 552 34.61 28.00 -4.40
CA ILE A 552 33.51 27.87 -3.42
C ILE A 552 32.55 26.74 -3.83
N LEU A 553 32.25 26.63 -5.12
CA LEU A 553 31.32 25.64 -5.68
C LEU A 553 32.01 24.31 -6.05
N ALA A 554 33.28 24.08 -5.67
CA ALA A 554 34.06 22.93 -6.11
C ALA A 554 33.50 21.54 -5.73
N ASN A 555 32.47 21.48 -4.87
CA ASN A 555 31.76 20.25 -4.51
C ASN A 555 30.47 20.03 -5.32
N PHE A 556 30.12 20.94 -6.23
CA PHE A 556 28.95 20.84 -7.09
C PHE A 556 29.31 20.80 -8.57
N ASN A 557 28.51 20.11 -9.37
CA ASN A 557 28.63 20.16 -10.82
C ASN A 557 28.22 21.54 -11.33
N HIS A 558 29.17 22.25 -11.93
CA HIS A 558 28.96 23.58 -12.45
C HIS A 558 29.86 23.94 -13.63
N HIS A 559 29.39 24.88 -14.45
CA HIS A 559 30.21 25.64 -15.40
C HIS A 559 30.10 27.14 -15.09
N ILE A 560 31.22 27.83 -15.00
CA ILE A 560 31.28 29.29 -14.82
C ILE A 560 31.95 29.93 -16.03
N VAL A 561 31.33 30.97 -16.56
CA VAL A 561 31.82 31.70 -17.73
C VAL A 561 31.46 33.19 -17.66
N ARG A 562 32.42 34.06 -18.02
CA ARG A 562 32.19 35.52 -18.08
C ARG A 562 31.23 35.89 -19.21
N THR A 563 30.52 37.00 -19.03
CA THR A 563 29.45 37.43 -19.93
C THR A 563 30.00 38.20 -21.16
N SER A 564 29.37 39.32 -21.56
CA SER A 564 29.81 40.09 -22.72
C SER A 564 31.16 40.76 -22.53
N ASP A 565 31.56 41.06 -21.29
CA ASP A 565 32.85 41.65 -20.95
C ASP A 565 33.83 40.57 -20.46
N PRO A 566 34.91 40.24 -21.19
CA PRO A 566 35.88 39.22 -20.78
C PRO A 566 36.75 39.64 -19.58
N THR A 567 36.82 40.94 -19.30
CA THR A 567 37.73 41.49 -18.27
C THR A 567 37.06 41.63 -16.91
N ASN A 568 35.72 41.58 -16.85
CA ASN A 568 34.98 41.74 -15.62
C ASN A 568 34.77 40.40 -14.92
N ALA A 569 35.68 40.07 -14.00
CA ALA A 569 35.63 38.85 -13.19
C ALA A 569 34.42 38.76 -12.24
N TYR A 570 33.71 39.87 -12.00
CA TYR A 570 32.55 39.92 -11.09
C TYR A 570 31.21 39.79 -11.83
N LYS A 571 31.23 39.56 -13.15
CA LYS A 571 30.05 39.38 -14.01
C LYS A 571 30.13 38.12 -14.86
N PHE A 572 29.47 37.07 -14.40
CA PHE A 572 29.57 35.74 -14.98
C PHE A 572 28.23 35.00 -14.90
N ARG A 573 28.18 33.82 -15.50
CA ARG A 573 27.06 32.89 -15.37
C ARG A 573 27.51 31.63 -14.69
N VAL A 574 26.62 31.04 -13.90
CA VAL A 574 26.82 29.74 -13.29
C VAL A 574 25.76 28.80 -13.85
N LEU A 575 26.18 27.79 -14.61
CA LEU A 575 25.33 26.67 -14.97
C LEU A 575 25.47 25.63 -13.87
N LEU A 576 24.35 25.13 -13.35
CA LEU A 576 24.31 24.14 -12.26
C LEU A 576 23.51 22.93 -12.67
N GLU A 577 24.04 21.75 -12.42
CA GLU A 577 23.32 20.50 -12.63
C GLU A 577 22.39 20.20 -11.45
N LEU A 578 21.15 19.84 -11.74
CA LEU A 578 20.17 19.41 -10.75
C LEU A 578 20.19 17.89 -10.62
N ASP A 579 19.85 17.31 -9.48
CA ASP A 579 19.78 15.84 -9.32
C ASP A 579 18.54 15.22 -9.96
N SER A 580 17.51 16.04 -10.21
CA SER A 580 16.19 15.63 -10.71
C SER A 580 15.67 16.60 -11.78
N PHE A 581 14.76 16.11 -12.63
CA PHE A 581 14.12 16.94 -13.66
C PHE A 581 13.04 17.84 -13.02
N VAL A 582 13.06 19.14 -13.29
CA VAL A 582 12.09 20.10 -12.77
C VAL A 582 11.19 20.66 -13.87
N ASP A 583 9.88 20.42 -13.75
CA ASP A 583 8.86 21.03 -14.60
C ASP A 583 7.86 21.82 -13.74
N LEU A 584 8.15 23.11 -13.59
CA LEU A 584 7.48 24.01 -12.66
C LEU A 584 6.74 25.12 -13.40
N ASP A 585 5.66 25.63 -12.82
CA ASP A 585 5.05 26.88 -13.27
C ASP A 585 5.99 28.08 -13.00
N GLU A 586 5.69 29.22 -13.61
CA GLU A 586 6.55 30.41 -13.56
C GLU A 586 6.73 30.99 -12.15
N LYS A 587 5.70 30.93 -11.28
CA LYS A 587 5.78 31.46 -9.91
C LYS A 587 6.71 30.56 -9.08
N THR A 588 6.46 29.26 -9.13
CA THR A 588 7.22 28.25 -8.38
C THR A 588 8.67 28.19 -8.87
N TYR A 589 8.92 28.30 -10.18
CA TYR A 589 10.28 28.34 -10.74
C TYR A 589 11.11 29.50 -10.18
N LYS A 590 10.55 30.70 -10.08
CA LYS A 590 11.27 31.85 -9.51
C LYS A 590 11.61 31.67 -8.04
N ALA A 591 10.69 31.11 -7.25
CA ALA A 591 10.94 30.78 -5.85
C ALA A 591 12.02 29.68 -5.70
N PHE A 592 12.00 28.68 -6.59
CA PHE A 592 13.00 27.62 -6.66
C PHE A 592 14.40 28.16 -6.97
N ILE A 593 14.54 29.01 -7.99
CA ILE A 593 15.82 29.67 -8.31
C ILE A 593 16.31 30.52 -7.13
N LYS A 594 15.40 31.27 -6.49
CA LYS A 594 15.74 32.08 -5.33
C LYS A 594 16.26 31.22 -4.16
N SER A 595 15.62 30.09 -3.87
CA SER A 595 16.07 29.15 -2.83
C SER A 595 17.48 28.60 -3.12
N ILE A 596 17.78 28.26 -4.38
CA ILE A 596 19.13 27.82 -4.77
C ILE A 596 20.16 28.95 -4.60
N CYS A 597 19.82 30.17 -5.03
CA CYS A 597 20.70 31.33 -4.87
C CYS A 597 21.02 31.62 -3.41
N GLU A 598 20.01 31.58 -2.53
CA GLU A 598 20.18 31.76 -1.08
C GLU A 598 21.04 30.65 -0.46
N TYR A 599 20.82 29.40 -0.86
CA TYR A 599 21.63 28.27 -0.41
C TYR A 599 23.09 28.41 -0.82
N LEU A 600 23.36 28.71 -2.10
CA LEU A 600 24.71 28.87 -2.65
C LEU A 600 25.35 30.24 -2.31
N SER A 601 24.61 31.13 -1.65
CA SER A 601 25.04 32.51 -1.37
C SER A 601 25.44 33.29 -2.63
N LEU A 602 24.69 33.13 -3.71
CA LEU A 602 24.91 33.79 -5.00
C LEU A 602 23.85 34.88 -5.24
N ASP A 603 24.30 36.05 -5.66
CA ASP A 603 23.44 37.18 -6.01
C ASP A 603 23.10 37.13 -7.51
N ALA A 604 22.11 36.32 -7.87
CA ALA A 604 21.67 36.13 -9.26
C ALA A 604 20.36 36.85 -9.59
N ASP A 605 20.21 37.26 -10.85
CA ASP A 605 18.94 37.77 -11.36
C ASP A 605 17.89 36.65 -11.44
N ILE A 606 16.68 36.93 -10.92
CA ILE A 606 15.56 35.99 -10.94
C ILE A 606 14.81 36.11 -12.29
N LEU A 607 15.32 35.38 -13.28
CA LEU A 607 14.87 35.45 -14.67
C LEU A 607 13.77 34.41 -14.98
N PRO A 608 12.88 34.68 -15.96
CA PRO A 608 11.81 33.76 -16.34
C PRO A 608 12.32 32.53 -17.11
N LYS A 609 11.52 31.45 -17.19
CA LYS A 609 11.91 30.22 -17.94
C LYS A 609 12.25 30.49 -19.41
N SER A 610 11.56 31.44 -20.04
CA SER A 610 11.81 31.82 -21.44
C SER A 610 13.08 32.64 -21.67
N GLN A 611 13.88 32.89 -20.63
CA GLN A 611 15.15 33.57 -20.74
C GLN A 611 16.14 32.75 -21.58
N ILE A 612 16.91 33.46 -22.40
CA ILE A 612 18.07 32.91 -23.12
C ILE A 612 19.34 33.61 -22.62
N PHE A 613 20.45 32.93 -22.78
CA PHE A 613 21.78 33.41 -22.42
C PHE A 613 22.69 33.37 -23.65
N TYR A 614 23.82 34.08 -23.60
CA TYR A 614 24.75 34.15 -24.74
C TYR A 614 26.15 33.67 -24.34
N SER A 615 26.68 32.68 -25.05
CA SER A 615 28.08 32.28 -24.93
C SER A 615 28.94 33.00 -25.97
N TYR A 616 30.20 33.24 -25.64
CA TYR A 616 31.17 33.92 -26.50
C TYR A 616 32.39 33.02 -26.65
N SER A 617 32.86 32.84 -27.88
CA SER A 617 33.90 31.85 -28.22
C SER A 617 35.28 32.13 -27.59
N ASP A 618 35.52 33.37 -27.19
CA ASP A 618 36.77 33.88 -26.60
C ASP A 618 36.71 33.97 -25.06
N ARG A 619 35.96 33.08 -24.39
CA ARG A 619 35.82 33.07 -22.92
C ARG A 619 36.53 31.89 -22.28
N ASN A 620 37.13 32.13 -21.11
CA ASN A 620 37.58 31.07 -20.23
C ASN A 620 36.39 30.40 -19.54
N ILE A 621 36.40 29.07 -19.44
CA ILE A 621 35.31 28.28 -18.89
C ILE A 621 35.85 27.46 -17.73
N LEU A 622 35.37 27.76 -16.52
CA LEU A 622 35.74 27.03 -15.30
C LEU A 622 34.70 25.94 -15.07
N SER A 623 35.12 24.68 -14.93
CA SER A 623 34.19 23.54 -14.94
C SER A 623 34.49 22.50 -13.87
N VAL A 624 33.43 22.03 -13.22
CA VAL A 624 33.41 20.84 -12.37
C VAL A 624 32.24 19.98 -12.83
N THR A 625 32.48 18.72 -13.20
CA THR A 625 31.45 17.85 -13.82
C THR A 625 31.41 16.45 -13.22
N ASN A 626 32.15 16.21 -12.13
CA ASN A 626 32.35 14.92 -11.49
C ASN A 626 32.14 14.99 -9.97
N LYS A 627 31.27 15.89 -9.53
CA LYS A 627 30.87 16.14 -8.14
C LYS A 627 29.35 16.04 -8.00
N SER A 628 28.79 16.55 -6.91
CA SER A 628 27.37 16.41 -6.60
C SER A 628 26.50 17.33 -7.44
N CYS A 629 25.32 16.85 -7.84
CA CYS A 629 24.27 17.71 -8.37
C CYS A 629 23.59 18.47 -7.22
N ILE A 630 22.85 19.54 -7.56
CA ILE A 630 22.00 20.26 -6.60
C ILE A 630 20.76 19.40 -6.27
N GLU A 631 20.52 19.16 -4.98
CA GLU A 631 19.37 18.39 -4.49
C GLU A 631 18.07 19.19 -4.69
N VAL A 632 17.24 18.76 -5.63
CA VAL A 632 16.05 19.50 -6.05
C VAL A 632 14.97 19.53 -4.95
N ARG A 633 14.80 18.43 -4.22
CA ARG A 633 13.65 18.21 -3.34
C ARG A 633 13.51 19.30 -2.28
N GLU A 634 14.58 19.61 -1.56
CA GLU A 634 14.60 20.61 -0.49
C GLU A 634 14.24 22.01 -1.02
N HIS A 635 14.76 22.37 -2.19
CA HIS A 635 14.45 23.66 -2.82
C HIS A 635 13.00 23.72 -3.33
N LEU A 636 12.42 22.59 -3.76
CA LEU A 636 11.00 22.53 -4.11
C LEU A 636 10.10 22.65 -2.89
N LEU A 637 10.46 22.05 -1.75
CA LEU A 637 9.72 22.22 -0.49
C LEU A 637 9.71 23.69 -0.08
N GLN A 638 10.87 24.36 -0.13
CA GLN A 638 10.98 25.79 0.18
C GLN A 638 10.21 26.66 -0.83
N ALA A 639 10.30 26.36 -2.12
CA ALA A 639 9.61 27.12 -3.17
C ALA A 639 8.07 27.04 -3.06
N ASN A 640 7.55 25.96 -2.51
CA ASN A 640 6.12 25.74 -2.29
C ASN A 640 5.62 26.24 -0.92
N ASP A 641 6.52 26.53 0.02
CA ASP A 641 6.17 27.05 1.34
C ASP A 641 5.93 28.57 1.29
N GLU A 642 4.68 28.96 1.06
CA GLU A 642 4.27 30.38 1.03
C GLU A 642 4.33 31.07 2.42
N ALA A 643 4.60 30.33 3.51
CA ALA A 643 4.55 30.86 4.87
C ALA A 643 5.87 31.50 5.35
N LYS A 644 6.99 31.28 4.66
CA LYS A 644 8.27 31.92 5.01
C LYS A 644 8.49 33.18 4.18
N ALA A 645 7.99 34.31 4.69
CA ALA A 645 8.64 35.57 4.34
C ALA A 645 10.06 35.51 4.90
N PRO A 646 11.12 35.64 4.07
CA PRO A 646 12.47 35.68 4.59
C PRO A 646 12.58 36.85 5.56
N GLN A 647 13.04 36.59 6.79
CA GLN A 647 13.47 37.66 7.69
C GLN A 647 14.68 38.31 7.03
N VAL A 648 14.46 39.46 6.39
CA VAL A 648 15.54 40.18 5.74
C VAL A 648 16.35 40.83 6.86
N VAL A 649 17.63 40.49 7.00
CA VAL A 649 18.54 41.04 8.04
C VAL A 649 18.52 42.58 8.05
N SER A 650 18.28 43.20 6.89
CA SER A 650 18.12 44.65 6.74
C SER A 650 16.91 45.26 7.48
N THR A 651 16.00 44.44 8.01
CA THR A 651 14.82 44.87 8.78
C THR A 651 15.02 44.77 10.31
N LEU A 652 16.14 44.22 10.76
CA LEU A 652 16.47 44.06 12.18
C LEU A 652 17.11 45.33 12.75
N ASN A 653 16.75 45.67 13.99
CA ASN A 653 17.42 46.74 14.74
C ASN A 653 18.73 46.24 15.36
N GLU A 654 19.58 47.16 15.82
CA GLU A 654 20.90 46.82 16.37
C GLU A 654 20.83 45.88 17.59
N ALA A 655 19.83 46.02 18.47
CA ALA A 655 19.65 45.12 19.61
C ALA A 655 19.31 43.68 19.18
N GLN A 656 18.52 43.52 18.13
CA GLN A 656 18.18 42.22 17.55
C GLN A 656 19.39 41.57 16.86
N LYS A 657 20.19 42.35 16.14
CA LYS A 657 21.45 41.85 15.54
C LYS A 657 22.41 41.35 16.61
N GLN A 658 22.61 42.13 17.68
CA GLN A 658 23.45 41.74 18.81
C GLN A 658 22.94 40.50 19.53
N ALA A 659 21.62 40.34 19.68
CA ALA A 659 21.04 39.13 20.28
C ALA A 659 21.30 37.86 19.43
N LEU A 660 21.25 37.96 18.10
CA LEU A 660 21.60 36.86 17.20
C LEU A 660 23.10 36.53 17.30
N LEU A 661 23.97 37.54 17.31
CA LEU A 661 25.40 37.35 17.46
C LEU A 661 25.79 36.77 18.84
N SER A 662 25.00 37.03 19.89
CA SER A 662 25.25 36.43 21.22
C SER A 662 24.90 34.95 21.32
N SER A 663 24.22 34.36 20.33
CA SER A 663 24.01 32.91 20.23
C SER A 663 24.48 32.35 18.87
N PRO A 664 25.81 32.22 18.66
CA PRO A 664 26.34 31.74 17.37
C PRO A 664 25.87 30.35 16.98
N LEU A 665 25.76 29.41 17.93
CA LEU A 665 25.31 28.04 17.68
C LEU A 665 23.86 27.96 17.17
N ASP A 666 22.98 28.86 17.63
CA ASP A 666 21.60 28.93 17.15
C ASP A 666 21.52 29.69 15.82
N THR A 667 22.18 30.85 15.74
CA THR A 667 22.12 31.75 14.57
C THR A 667 22.78 31.17 13.32
N PHE A 668 23.89 30.44 13.50
CA PHE A 668 24.65 29.80 12.43
C PHE A 668 24.56 28.27 12.47
N ASN A 669 23.50 27.73 13.08
CA ASN A 669 23.27 26.28 13.22
C ASN A 669 23.48 25.52 11.90
N TYR A 670 22.98 26.06 10.79
CA TYR A 670 23.12 25.45 9.46
C TYR A 670 24.59 25.29 9.00
N ALA A 671 25.51 26.10 9.53
CA ALA A 671 26.93 26.00 9.23
C ALA A 671 27.65 25.09 10.23
N PHE A 672 27.31 25.17 11.52
CA PHE A 672 27.82 24.22 12.53
C PHE A 672 27.42 22.76 12.24
N ASN A 673 26.23 22.54 11.69
CA ASN A 673 25.71 21.21 11.32
C ASN A 673 25.67 21.00 9.80
N ALA A 674 26.61 21.58 9.06
CA ALA A 674 26.74 21.38 7.61
C ALA A 674 27.01 19.91 7.28
N ARG A 675 26.42 19.40 6.18
CA ARG A 675 26.68 18.03 5.71
C ARG A 675 28.04 17.94 5.01
N ASP A 676 28.60 16.74 4.96
CA ASP A 676 29.82 16.46 4.19
C ASP A 676 29.66 16.92 2.73
N GLY A 677 30.61 17.75 2.26
CA GLY A 677 30.57 18.35 0.93
C GLY A 677 29.89 19.71 0.85
N GLU A 678 29.24 20.21 1.90
CA GLU A 678 28.60 21.54 1.92
C GLU A 678 29.45 22.62 2.61
N GLY A 679 30.53 22.21 3.29
CA GLY A 679 31.29 23.09 4.19
C GLY A 679 31.71 24.43 3.59
N SER A 680 32.20 24.47 2.34
CA SER A 680 32.60 25.73 1.70
C SER A 680 31.44 26.70 1.52
N VAL A 681 30.28 26.21 1.07
CA VAL A 681 29.07 27.03 0.89
C VAL A 681 28.51 27.47 2.24
N SER A 682 28.44 26.55 3.22
CA SER A 682 27.92 26.84 4.55
C SER A 682 28.74 27.89 5.30
N LEU A 683 30.07 27.82 5.22
CA LEU A 683 30.96 28.82 5.83
C LEU A 683 30.83 30.18 5.13
N ILE A 684 30.82 30.24 3.79
CA ILE A 684 30.62 31.52 3.08
C ILE A 684 29.25 32.13 3.39
N ARG A 685 28.21 31.31 3.49
CA ARG A 685 26.87 31.74 3.88
C ARG A 685 26.86 32.31 5.30
N ALA A 686 27.51 31.63 6.24
CA ALA A 686 27.66 32.11 7.61
C ALA A 686 28.47 33.41 7.67
N ALA A 687 29.55 33.52 6.90
CA ALA A 687 30.37 34.72 6.85
C ALA A 687 29.62 35.93 6.27
N LYS A 688 28.82 35.75 5.20
CA LYS A 688 27.94 36.81 4.68
C LYS A 688 26.88 37.21 5.71
N HIS A 689 26.23 36.23 6.34
CA HIS A 689 25.23 36.47 7.37
C HIS A 689 25.82 37.23 8.56
N ALA A 690 27.01 36.86 9.02
CA ALA A 690 27.76 37.54 10.07
C ALA A 690 28.11 39.00 9.70
N ARG A 691 28.53 39.23 8.45
CA ARG A 691 28.79 40.58 7.93
C ARG A 691 27.51 41.43 7.92
N ASP A 692 26.39 40.87 7.48
CA ASP A 692 25.11 41.57 7.42
C ASP A 692 24.57 41.90 8.83
N LEU A 693 24.94 41.10 9.84
CA LEU A 693 24.70 41.36 11.25
C LEU A 693 25.66 42.39 11.87
N GLY A 694 26.70 42.80 11.14
CA GLY A 694 27.62 43.89 11.52
C GLY A 694 28.95 43.47 12.15
N MET A 695 29.34 42.19 12.05
CA MET A 695 30.66 41.73 12.53
C MET A 695 31.80 42.31 11.66
N SER A 696 32.92 42.63 12.30
CA SER A 696 34.17 43.00 11.64
C SER A 696 34.82 41.81 10.93
N THR A 697 35.73 42.09 9.99
CA THR A 697 36.46 41.06 9.24
C THR A 697 37.17 40.07 10.18
N GLU A 698 37.80 40.56 11.25
CA GLU A 698 38.50 39.75 12.24
C GLU A 698 37.54 38.84 13.02
N GLU A 699 36.39 39.36 13.43
CA GLU A 699 35.36 38.60 14.13
C GLU A 699 34.76 37.51 13.22
N ILE A 700 34.53 37.80 11.94
CA ILE A 700 34.03 36.83 10.96
C ILE A 700 35.04 35.70 10.76
N ILE A 701 36.33 36.03 10.62
CA ILE A 701 37.40 35.03 10.50
C ILE A 701 37.45 34.14 11.76
N SER A 702 37.30 34.73 12.96
CA SER A 702 37.24 33.97 14.20
C SER A 702 36.06 32.98 14.19
N LEU A 703 34.86 33.43 13.79
CA LEU A 703 33.68 32.58 13.68
C LEU A 703 33.87 31.44 12.66
N MET A 704 34.52 31.70 11.53
CA MET A 704 34.78 30.65 10.53
C MET A 704 35.72 29.57 11.06
N ASN A 705 36.74 29.97 11.83
CA ASN A 705 37.63 29.01 12.50
C ASN A 705 36.85 28.18 13.53
N GLU A 706 36.01 28.82 14.35
CA GLU A 706 35.18 28.14 15.34
C GLU A 706 34.25 27.09 14.71
N ILE A 707 33.56 27.45 13.62
CA ILE A 707 32.69 26.51 12.89
C ILE A 707 33.52 25.36 12.30
N ASN A 708 34.67 25.65 11.70
CA ASN A 708 35.50 24.62 11.07
C ASN A 708 36.12 23.65 12.11
N GLU A 709 36.49 24.15 13.29
CA GLU A 709 36.99 23.35 14.41
C GLU A 709 35.90 22.53 15.10
N TYR A 710 34.64 22.97 15.02
CA TYR A 710 33.50 22.26 15.57
C TYR A 710 33.16 20.96 14.81
N TRP A 711 33.46 20.90 13.51
CA TRP A 711 33.17 19.72 12.69
C TRP A 711 34.03 18.52 13.09
N GLU A 712 33.45 17.32 13.03
CA GLU A 712 34.17 16.05 13.27
C GLU A 712 35.37 15.88 12.33
N VAL A 713 35.20 16.34 11.07
CA VAL A 713 36.26 16.41 10.07
C VAL A 713 36.38 17.85 9.56
N PRO A 714 37.29 18.66 10.15
CA PRO A 714 37.53 20.02 9.69
C PRO A 714 37.99 20.07 8.23
N MET A 715 37.68 21.18 7.55
CA MET A 715 38.21 21.44 6.22
C MET A 715 39.74 21.54 6.27
N GLU A 716 40.41 20.86 5.33
CA GLU A 716 41.86 20.87 5.20
C GLU A 716 42.39 22.32 5.20
N SER A 717 43.40 22.61 6.04
CA SER A 717 43.85 23.99 6.30
C SER A 717 44.17 24.78 5.04
N LYS A 718 44.79 24.15 4.03
CA LYS A 718 45.10 24.82 2.75
C LYS A 718 43.83 25.18 1.96
N ARG A 719 42.84 24.27 1.96
CA ARG A 719 41.54 24.52 1.33
C ARG A 719 40.76 25.57 2.09
N PHE A 720 40.73 25.52 3.42
CA PHE A 720 40.06 26.50 4.26
C PHE A 720 40.64 27.91 4.08
N GLU A 721 41.97 28.02 4.06
CA GLU A 721 42.65 29.30 3.84
C GLU A 721 42.31 29.88 2.46
N ASN A 722 42.36 29.07 1.40
CA ASN A 722 42.12 29.53 0.03
C ASN A 722 40.64 29.82 -0.26
N THR A 723 39.75 28.93 0.16
CA THR A 723 38.33 28.98 -0.22
C THR A 723 37.48 29.82 0.72
N ILE A 724 37.94 30.10 1.95
CA ILE A 724 37.16 30.83 2.97
C ILE A 724 37.92 32.07 3.46
N ILE A 725 39.08 31.89 4.10
CA ILE A 725 39.75 32.99 4.82
C ILE A 725 40.26 34.06 3.85
N ASN A 726 40.94 33.68 2.78
CA ASN A 726 41.42 34.62 1.76
C ASN A 726 40.26 35.31 1.05
N GLN A 727 39.09 34.67 0.95
CA GLN A 727 37.90 35.30 0.39
C GLN A 727 37.41 36.44 1.29
N ILE A 728 37.31 36.18 2.60
CA ILE A 728 36.83 37.14 3.61
C ILE A 728 37.78 38.33 3.73
N ARG A 729 39.11 38.10 3.73
CA ARG A 729 40.12 39.19 3.80
C ARG A 729 40.04 40.15 2.62
N ASN A 730 39.51 39.71 1.48
CA ASN A 730 39.36 40.52 0.29
C ASN A 730 38.02 41.27 0.23
N TRP A 731 37.16 41.14 1.25
CA TRP A 731 35.94 41.94 1.35
C TRP A 731 36.29 43.40 1.63
N LYS A 732 35.84 44.29 0.74
CA LYS A 732 35.97 45.74 0.89
C LYS A 732 34.76 46.35 1.54
#